data_AF-F8X4R0-F1
#
_entry.id   AF-F8X4R0-F1
#
_cell.length_a   1.000
_cell.length_b   1.000
_cell.length_c   1.000
_cell.angle_alpha   90.00
_cell.angle_beta   90.00
_cell.angle_gamma   90.00
#
_symmetry.space_group_name_H-M   'P 1'
#
loop_
_entity.id
_entity.type
_entity.pdbx_description
1 polymer ?
#
loop_
_entity_poly.entity_id
_entity_poly.type
_entity_poly.pdbx_seq_one_letter_code
_entity_poly.pdbx_strand_id
1 'polypeptide(L)'
;MGIFDSGFIKAINATKRSVLLDKVSSVSSALTITLEPDKGLVLEVGVDGGANGDITLSFTGKDLKGTPGFFITNSSWLIDNPSVTYNASTNKFSLPAGISRFVMATNIANQWQTVSISVTFAGATSAKLSLFERKVADILSSTVEITNPILTTVTSREKYTVSVDSNSVTRTLGGNKNYKITCLSATDTVDNYVSFIPRLAGGVFDLARIISNNTSRIDASSYVKVRSGEVYYLKGFSVQDIIFRGVGTGVGSFIVEEIDVIPLDGNKYTSILNTSNAVGVSGIYTRKETDKTVIIVVDTYLASGSQSAIVITPRASTGIIETDVIPLGRTGFTQTTSGRSIYAVRVVDLLDNVHIAGIVTGTGRLHVNAIGIDKSIADTILKAPFYEDKDIVVSEYKKSISYFTRFENWEAYIDAYTQLNIEKDGVSLGKLALTSLPGWKSGDIIGAMGFIPYMQGGPLSSGYSRETSTRLCIFTRDGNIYHNYAAADADDKTVHGVLDFDLGAIYYPAYTGTTALTSERIPKSSLAEVTNELLHRYEPGLPSWNYLQHTDNIGGTGYGNGGLPPVLTKNDVVHIRYAPAQPYGTNTQSSSNPYALGGHLSSAFSTHPKMTVFTPYVGVNAKRNIVLGTTDGGRTWCVLHEFGIGQMMSGWGNSLNLPSGSYSSGALSVSIREYNHPSEADKEPANAFKYKSPVAVTSISTSGGKTIITTSGDYGSGGITKGYIAFKKNSPGDYDYLANTVLDGVSTDTDTNSVGNGRFYAARYIANNQFELLQCMGGVDEKIKAHHVHSSNLIKDGVIVATGEQYPDGWICYIPIHQIDDFESYDIWKHKINHPYIIRLNSTQHSCQRAVGCILNDDADQSFYFSSDEAHIDRGDVTISGRTSLFKRNSAGIFKGRLSEIDDLSKAVCVLETNESSLGFERQNGISIFVGMSRCTYLNASDAEDKKRWVKLKLLIRKYGGASDKSIFFTSTDGIVYKVDKK
;
A
#
# COMPACT_ATOMS: atom_id res chain seq x y z
N MET A 1 -10.80 -37.22 29.39
CA MET A 1 -10.66 -36.84 30.82
C MET A 1 -9.35 -36.08 30.94
N GLY A 2 -9.20 -34.82 31.35
CA GLY A 2 -10.04 -33.66 31.65
C GLY A 2 -9.04 -32.48 31.78
N ILE A 3 -9.14 -31.40 31.01
CA ILE A 3 -9.70 -30.07 31.38
C ILE A 3 -9.40 -29.64 32.83
N PHE A 4 -8.49 -28.67 33.06
CA PHE A 4 -8.85 -27.25 33.25
C PHE A 4 -7.63 -26.31 33.25
N ASP A 5 -7.92 -25.15 32.68
CA ASP A 5 -7.17 -23.93 32.42
C ASP A 5 -6.97 -23.08 33.70
N SER A 6 -5.86 -22.34 33.76
CA SER A 6 -5.84 -20.98 34.34
C SER A 6 -4.70 -20.17 33.74
N GLY A 7 -5.02 -19.45 32.66
CA GLY A 7 -4.25 -18.30 32.19
C GLY A 7 -4.13 -17.16 33.22
N PHE A 8 -3.52 -16.07 32.74
CA PHE A 8 -3.06 -14.86 33.45
C PHE A 8 -1.75 -15.11 34.22
N ILE A 9 -0.58 -14.61 33.81
CA ILE A 9 -0.25 -13.22 33.50
C ILE A 9 0.87 -13.18 32.44
N LYS A 10 0.59 -12.59 31.26
CA LYS A 10 1.62 -11.99 30.39
C LYS A 10 2.35 -10.93 31.20
N ALA A 11 3.67 -10.90 31.13
CA ALA A 11 4.49 -9.79 31.62
C ALA A 11 3.94 -8.46 31.07
N ILE A 12 3.22 -7.73 31.92
CA ILE A 12 2.84 -6.35 31.68
C ILE A 12 4.12 -5.55 31.86
N ASN A 13 4.73 -5.11 30.76
CA ASN A 13 5.76 -4.09 30.82
C ASN A 13 5.18 -2.86 31.52
N ALA A 14 5.86 -2.44 32.57
CA ALA A 14 5.42 -1.43 33.52
C ALA A 14 5.28 -0.05 32.86
N THR A 15 4.07 0.53 32.90
CA THR A 15 3.81 1.99 33.05
C THR A 15 2.31 2.26 33.04
N LYS A 16 1.56 1.73 34.01
CA LYS A 16 0.20 2.23 34.26
C LYS A 16 0.33 3.55 35.03
N ARG A 17 0.15 4.68 34.35
CA ARG A 17 0.07 6.01 34.98
C ARG A 17 -1.35 6.21 35.50
N SER A 18 -1.51 6.35 36.80
CA SER A 18 -2.78 6.75 37.41
C SER A 18 -2.67 8.19 37.91
N VAL A 19 -3.40 9.10 37.27
CA VAL A 19 -3.50 10.49 37.74
C VAL A 19 -4.56 10.54 38.84
N LEU A 20 -4.15 11.02 40.02
CA LEU A 20 -4.98 10.98 41.22
C LEU A 20 -5.77 12.26 41.45
N LEU A 21 -5.15 13.41 41.15
CA LEU A 21 -5.72 14.74 41.28
C LEU A 21 -5.18 15.61 40.15
N ASP A 22 -6.06 16.32 39.44
CA ASP A 22 -5.69 17.29 38.42
C ASP A 22 -6.31 18.65 38.78
N LYS A 23 -5.46 19.64 39.07
CA LYS A 23 -5.81 21.05 39.34
C LYS A 23 -6.91 21.27 40.39
N VAL A 24 -6.57 21.14 41.67
CA VAL A 24 -7.54 21.38 42.77
C VAL A 24 -6.98 22.35 43.81
N SER A 25 -7.80 23.28 44.30
CA SER A 25 -7.40 24.42 45.16
C SER A 25 -7.68 24.25 46.67
N SER A 26 -8.06 23.06 47.15
CA SER A 26 -7.98 22.59 48.56
C SER A 26 -8.90 21.37 48.76
N VAL A 27 -8.39 20.15 48.57
CA VAL A 27 -9.15 18.91 48.83
C VAL A 27 -8.20 17.79 49.28
N SER A 28 -8.65 16.94 50.21
CA SER A 28 -7.98 15.68 50.57
C SER A 28 -8.44 14.55 49.66
N SER A 29 -7.54 13.70 49.15
CA SER A 29 -7.92 12.48 48.41
C SER A 29 -7.12 11.28 48.89
N ALA A 30 -7.77 10.12 48.87
CA ALA A 30 -7.18 8.84 49.26
C ALA A 30 -7.25 7.83 48.11
N LEU A 31 -6.20 7.03 47.92
CA LEU A 31 -6.14 5.94 46.94
C LEU A 31 -5.56 4.69 47.56
N THR A 32 -6.22 3.56 47.32
CA THR A 32 -5.72 2.24 47.71
C THR A 32 -5.19 1.50 46.49
N ILE A 33 -3.97 0.99 46.58
CA ILE A 33 -3.30 0.20 45.54
C ILE A 33 -2.79 -1.10 46.12
N THR A 34 -2.95 -2.17 45.35
CA THR A 34 -2.32 -3.46 45.65
C THR A 34 -1.01 -3.55 44.88
N LEU A 35 0.10 -3.61 45.59
CA LEU A 35 1.46 -3.80 45.10
C LEU A 35 1.76 -5.29 44.93
N GLU A 36 2.37 -5.65 43.81
CA GLU A 36 2.87 -7.01 43.59
C GLU A 36 4.15 -7.29 44.41
N PRO A 37 4.48 -8.56 44.70
CA PRO A 37 5.78 -8.93 45.27
C PRO A 37 6.94 -8.34 44.45
N ASP A 38 7.98 -7.85 45.13
CA ASP A 38 9.18 -7.25 44.53
C ASP A 38 8.97 -5.97 43.70
N LYS A 39 7.80 -5.32 43.82
CA LYS A 39 7.52 -3.99 43.27
C LYS A 39 7.45 -2.91 44.35
N GLY A 40 7.99 -1.75 44.02
CA GLY A 40 8.00 -0.54 44.85
C GLY A 40 7.10 0.55 44.26
N LEU A 41 6.88 1.61 45.03
CA LEU A 41 5.97 2.68 44.66
C LEU A 41 6.73 3.97 44.38
N VAL A 42 6.41 4.66 43.28
CA VAL A 42 6.93 5.99 42.96
C VAL A 42 5.77 6.99 42.87
N LEU A 43 5.83 8.03 43.70
CA LEU A 43 4.87 9.13 43.73
C LEU A 43 5.50 10.38 43.11
N GLU A 44 4.87 10.96 42.09
CA GLU A 44 5.25 12.25 41.53
C GLU A 44 4.21 13.33 41.85
N VAL A 45 4.67 14.42 42.44
CA VAL A 45 3.84 15.59 42.78
C VAL A 45 4.32 16.79 41.98
N GLY A 46 3.49 17.33 41.10
CA GLY A 46 3.75 18.57 40.37
C GLY A 46 3.03 19.76 41.01
N VAL A 47 3.75 20.83 41.30
CA VAL A 47 3.19 22.08 41.87
C VAL A 47 3.38 23.22 40.87
N ASP A 48 2.28 23.83 40.40
CA ASP A 48 2.29 24.90 39.39
C ASP A 48 2.30 26.29 40.07
N GLY A 49 3.49 26.84 40.37
CA GLY A 49 3.71 28.24 40.76
C GLY A 49 3.17 28.69 42.14
N GLY A 50 3.87 29.63 42.78
CA GLY A 50 3.50 30.20 44.10
C GLY A 50 4.41 29.76 45.26
N ALA A 51 4.37 30.49 46.38
CA ALA A 51 5.17 30.20 47.57
C ALA A 51 4.89 28.79 48.10
N ASN A 52 5.96 28.07 48.49
CA ASN A 52 5.97 26.67 48.96
C ASN A 52 4.65 26.26 49.65
N GLY A 53 3.86 25.41 49.01
CA GLY A 53 2.64 24.85 49.58
C GLY A 53 2.99 23.68 50.51
N ASP A 54 2.42 23.69 51.72
CA ASP A 54 2.55 22.57 52.64
C ASP A 54 1.62 21.42 52.22
N ILE A 55 2.22 20.26 51.91
CA ILE A 55 1.51 19.04 51.53
C ILE A 55 1.68 18.01 52.64
N THR A 56 0.55 17.46 53.11
CA THR A 56 0.55 16.35 54.06
C THR A 56 0.38 15.05 53.28
N LEU A 57 1.34 14.13 53.41
CA LEU A 57 1.29 12.79 52.82
C LEU A 57 1.16 11.76 53.95
N SER A 58 0.21 10.82 53.82
CA SER A 58 0.03 9.72 54.75
C SER A 58 -0.13 8.39 54.02
N PHE A 59 0.50 7.35 54.56
CA PHE A 59 0.47 5.99 54.01
C PHE A 59 -0.04 5.03 55.09
N THR A 60 -0.95 4.13 54.70
CA THR A 60 -1.52 3.09 55.56
C THR A 60 -1.56 1.78 54.80
N GLY A 61 -1.08 0.68 55.39
CA GLY A 61 -1.03 -0.62 54.72
C GLY A 61 -0.66 -1.74 55.70
N LYS A 62 -1.00 -2.99 55.35
CA LYS A 62 -0.69 -4.19 56.15
C LYS A 62 0.70 -4.72 55.76
N ASP A 63 1.53 -5.05 56.76
CA ASP A 63 2.88 -5.63 56.61
C ASP A 63 3.97 -4.72 55.99
N LEU A 64 3.76 -3.40 55.97
CA LEU A 64 4.85 -2.42 55.91
C LEU A 64 5.55 -2.43 57.28
N LYS A 65 6.88 -2.61 57.35
CA LYS A 65 7.62 -2.74 58.62
C LYS A 65 7.35 -1.56 59.58
N GLY A 66 6.47 -1.75 60.57
CA GLY A 66 6.38 -0.98 61.82
C GLY A 66 5.10 -0.15 62.04
N THR A 67 4.07 -0.77 62.64
CA THR A 67 2.93 -0.18 63.41
C THR A 67 1.98 0.81 62.70
N PRO A 68 0.69 0.91 63.12
CA PRO A 68 -0.30 1.79 62.50
C PRO A 68 0.13 3.26 62.64
N GLY A 69 0.18 3.98 61.53
CA GLY A 69 0.63 5.38 61.48
C GLY A 69 2.11 5.49 61.11
N PHE A 70 2.39 5.45 59.81
CA PHE A 70 3.76 5.52 59.29
C PHE A 70 4.22 6.98 59.18
N PHE A 71 5.25 7.34 59.96
CA PHE A 71 5.92 8.64 59.95
C PHE A 71 7.14 8.60 59.04
N ILE A 72 7.34 9.63 58.22
CA ILE A 72 8.41 9.64 57.21
C ILE A 72 9.70 10.13 57.87
N THR A 73 10.80 9.39 57.76
CA THR A 73 12.13 9.90 58.13
C THR A 73 13.03 9.86 56.90
N ASN A 74 13.90 10.88 56.74
CA ASN A 74 14.77 11.12 55.59
C ASN A 74 15.72 9.96 55.23
N SER A 75 15.79 8.90 56.03
CA SER A 75 16.65 7.74 55.80
C SER A 75 16.02 6.61 54.97
N SER A 76 14.72 6.68 54.67
CA SER A 76 13.98 5.55 54.04
C SER A 76 13.45 5.82 52.63
N TRP A 77 13.59 7.04 52.11
CA TRP A 77 13.03 7.47 50.82
C TRP A 77 14.06 8.28 50.03
N LEU A 78 14.23 7.97 48.75
CA LEU A 78 14.96 8.83 47.81
C LEU A 78 14.03 9.96 47.35
N ILE A 79 14.40 11.20 47.67
CA ILE A 79 13.71 12.42 47.21
C ILE A 79 14.60 13.08 46.16
N ASP A 80 14.11 13.15 44.92
CA ASP A 80 14.85 13.65 43.74
C ASP A 80 14.98 15.19 43.72
N ASN A 81 14.39 15.89 44.69
CA ASN A 81 14.42 17.35 44.79
C ASN A 81 14.92 17.81 46.19
N PRO A 82 16.16 18.32 46.30
CA PRO A 82 16.77 18.67 47.59
C PRO A 82 16.14 19.90 48.28
N SER A 83 15.28 20.64 47.56
CA SER A 83 14.54 21.78 48.10
C SER A 83 13.25 21.39 48.83
N VAL A 84 12.88 20.10 48.80
CA VAL A 84 11.78 19.56 49.60
C VAL A 84 12.19 19.55 51.06
N THR A 85 11.44 20.26 51.89
CA THR A 85 11.70 20.31 53.33
C THR A 85 10.68 19.46 54.07
N TYR A 86 11.13 18.49 54.84
CA TYR A 86 10.26 17.67 55.69
C TYR A 86 10.20 18.23 57.11
N ASN A 87 9.00 18.56 57.59
CA ASN A 87 8.79 18.93 58.97
C ASN A 87 8.31 17.72 59.78
N ALA A 88 9.23 17.12 60.54
CA ALA A 88 8.98 15.94 61.36
C ALA A 88 7.93 16.16 62.46
N SER A 89 7.75 17.39 62.94
CA SER A 89 6.80 17.70 64.02
C SER A 89 5.34 17.77 63.55
N THR A 90 5.11 18.08 62.26
CA THR A 90 3.77 18.22 61.67
C THR A 90 3.48 17.17 60.60
N ASN A 91 4.46 16.33 60.26
CA ASN A 91 4.42 15.35 59.18
C ASN A 91 4.03 15.95 57.81
N LYS A 92 4.55 17.14 57.51
CA LYS A 92 4.29 17.88 56.27
C LYS A 92 5.56 18.01 55.43
N PHE A 93 5.39 17.95 54.11
CA PHE A 93 6.41 18.35 53.15
C PHE A 93 6.06 19.71 52.59
N SER A 94 7.01 20.64 52.65
CA SER A 94 6.92 21.88 51.88
C SER A 94 7.55 21.61 50.50
N LEU A 95 6.73 21.61 49.45
CA LEU A 95 7.19 21.38 48.07
C LEU A 95 7.41 22.71 47.34
N PRO A 96 8.53 22.89 46.63
CA PRO A 96 8.72 24.02 45.72
C PRO A 96 7.91 23.83 44.42
N ALA A 97 7.73 24.91 43.66
CA ALA A 97 7.18 24.84 42.31
C ALA A 97 8.01 23.90 41.42
N GLY A 98 7.34 23.05 40.64
CA GLY A 98 7.96 21.99 39.83
C GLY A 98 7.54 20.59 40.26
N ILE A 99 8.27 19.57 39.79
CA ILE A 99 7.97 18.16 40.06
C ILE A 99 8.87 17.65 41.21
N SER A 100 8.27 17.02 42.21
CA SER A 100 8.95 16.32 43.29
C SER A 100 8.59 14.84 43.26
N ARG A 101 9.58 13.96 43.43
CA ARG A 101 9.40 12.51 43.40
C ARG A 101 9.69 11.89 44.76
N PHE A 102 8.83 10.95 45.17
CA PHE A 102 8.98 10.18 46.39
C PHE A 102 9.00 8.68 46.04
N VAL A 103 10.06 7.99 46.45
CA VAL A 103 10.26 6.57 46.18
C VAL A 103 10.14 5.75 47.46
N MET A 104 9.15 4.86 47.53
CA MET A 104 9.03 3.86 48.59
C MET A 104 9.74 2.59 48.15
N ALA A 105 10.92 2.32 48.73
CA ALA A 105 11.55 1.02 48.60
C ALA A 105 10.83 0.04 49.54
N THR A 106 9.96 -0.81 49.00
CA THR A 106 9.41 -1.95 49.73
C THR A 106 10.57 -2.93 49.93
N ASN A 107 11.16 -2.91 51.12
CA ASN A 107 12.13 -3.95 51.47
C ASN A 107 11.38 -5.27 51.63
N ILE A 108 11.45 -6.10 50.58
CA ILE A 108 11.36 -7.56 50.61
C ILE A 108 10.10 -8.07 51.32
N ALA A 109 8.97 -8.08 50.62
CA ALA A 109 7.85 -8.93 50.98
C ALA A 109 7.48 -9.78 49.75
N ASN A 110 7.67 -11.10 49.86
CA ASN A 110 7.36 -12.08 48.82
C ASN A 110 5.83 -12.28 48.63
N GLN A 111 5.02 -11.31 49.02
CA GLN A 111 3.55 -11.37 49.05
C GLN A 111 2.95 -10.04 48.59
N TRP A 112 1.75 -10.11 48.01
CA TRP A 112 1.01 -8.92 47.55
C TRP A 112 0.63 -8.05 48.75
N GLN A 113 0.87 -6.75 48.65
CA GLN A 113 0.58 -5.79 49.73
C GLN A 113 -0.46 -4.76 49.28
N THR A 114 -1.36 -4.33 50.17
CA THR A 114 -2.28 -3.23 49.88
C THR A 114 -1.85 -1.98 50.64
N VAL A 115 -1.63 -0.89 49.89
CA VAL A 115 -1.20 0.42 50.40
C VAL A 115 -2.25 1.48 50.06
N SER A 116 -2.80 2.11 51.09
CA SER A 116 -3.68 3.28 51.02
C SER A 116 -2.87 4.56 51.25
N ILE A 117 -2.95 5.49 50.31
CA ILE A 117 -2.22 6.75 50.26
C ILE A 117 -3.24 7.88 50.41
N SER A 118 -3.10 8.77 51.38
CA SER A 118 -3.92 9.97 51.48
C SER A 118 -3.07 11.24 51.41
N VAL A 119 -3.49 12.18 50.58
CA VAL A 119 -2.80 13.45 50.33
C VAL A 119 -3.72 14.62 50.65
N THR A 120 -3.21 15.61 51.39
CA THR A 120 -3.93 16.86 51.71
C THR A 120 -3.06 18.07 51.38
N PHE A 121 -3.62 19.03 50.65
CA PHE A 121 -2.97 20.30 50.30
C PHE A 121 -3.46 21.42 51.22
N ALA A 122 -2.54 22.16 51.84
CA ALA A 122 -2.87 23.34 52.63
C ALA A 122 -2.62 24.62 51.82
N GLY A 123 -3.69 25.28 51.37
CA GLY A 123 -3.64 26.58 50.71
C GLY A 123 -3.98 26.58 49.21
N ALA A 124 -4.32 27.75 48.69
CA ALA A 124 -4.84 27.95 47.33
C ALA A 124 -3.72 28.03 46.28
N THR A 125 -3.05 26.90 46.01
CA THR A 125 -2.16 26.73 44.85
C THR A 125 -2.59 25.49 44.05
N SER A 126 -2.56 25.59 42.71
CA SER A 126 -2.91 24.48 41.83
C SER A 126 -1.79 23.46 41.77
N ALA A 127 -2.05 22.23 42.20
CA ALA A 127 -1.12 21.10 42.10
C ALA A 127 -1.73 19.94 41.32
N LYS A 128 -0.86 19.13 40.70
CA LYS A 128 -1.21 17.90 39.97
C LYS A 128 -0.47 16.71 40.60
N LEU A 129 -1.21 15.64 40.90
CA LEU A 129 -0.67 14.43 41.53
C LEU A 129 -0.73 13.24 40.56
N SER A 130 0.43 12.61 40.29
CA SER A 130 0.53 11.39 39.46
C SER A 130 1.23 10.28 40.24
N LEU A 131 0.74 9.05 40.11
CA LEU A 131 1.31 7.90 40.79
C LEU A 131 1.71 6.81 39.81
N PHE A 132 2.86 6.18 40.09
CA PHE A 132 3.47 5.13 39.28
C PHE A 132 3.85 3.93 40.16
N GLU A 133 3.62 2.72 39.63
CA GLU A 133 4.13 1.47 40.21
C GLU A 133 5.32 0.97 39.36
N ARG A 134 6.44 0.61 40.00
CA ARG A 134 7.67 0.14 39.33
C ARG A 134 8.31 -1.02 40.10
N LYS A 135 9.09 -1.90 39.45
CA LYS A 135 9.84 -2.96 40.15
C LYS A 135 10.92 -2.37 41.06
N VAL A 136 11.15 -2.94 42.25
CA VAL A 136 12.19 -2.45 43.19
C VAL A 136 13.58 -2.52 42.57
N ALA A 137 13.85 -3.56 41.78
CA ALA A 137 15.09 -3.67 41.01
C ALA A 137 15.24 -2.52 40.01
N ASP A 138 14.17 -2.17 39.27
CA ASP A 138 14.17 -1.01 38.37
C ASP A 138 14.24 0.31 39.13
N ILE A 139 13.89 0.35 40.42
CA ILE A 139 13.97 1.54 41.29
C ILE A 139 15.39 1.71 41.85
N LEU A 140 16.02 0.61 42.30
CA LEU A 140 17.40 0.60 42.76
C LEU A 140 18.41 0.64 41.61
N SER A 141 18.00 0.20 40.42
CA SER A 141 18.69 0.40 39.14
C SER A 141 18.12 1.60 38.35
N SER A 142 17.14 2.36 38.88
CA SER A 142 16.57 3.59 38.26
C SER A 142 17.50 4.80 38.24
N THR A 143 18.78 4.57 38.12
CA THR A 143 19.50 5.16 36.97
C THR A 143 19.01 4.56 35.64
N VAL A 144 17.69 4.51 35.41
CA VAL A 144 17.09 4.10 34.14
C VAL A 144 17.21 5.30 33.21
N GLU A 145 18.05 5.10 32.20
CA GLU A 145 17.92 5.60 30.83
C GLU A 145 16.69 6.49 30.59
N ILE A 146 16.91 7.79 30.75
CA ILE A 146 16.23 8.77 29.92
C ILE A 146 16.98 8.75 28.59
N THR A 147 16.23 8.49 27.53
CA THR A 147 16.59 8.65 26.12
C THR A 147 17.57 9.83 25.93
N ASN A 148 18.84 9.49 25.70
CA ASN A 148 20.01 10.32 25.45
C ASN A 148 19.90 11.82 25.79
N PRO A 149 20.52 12.23 26.90
CA PRO A 149 21.69 13.09 26.76
C PRO A 149 22.90 12.53 27.55
N ILE A 150 24.06 12.64 26.90
CA ILE A 150 25.40 12.22 27.34
C ILE A 150 25.62 12.47 28.85
N LEU A 151 25.77 11.37 29.60
CA LEU A 151 26.05 11.38 31.04
C LEU A 151 27.57 11.52 31.24
N THR A 152 27.97 12.72 31.65
CA THR A 152 29.31 13.04 32.14
C THR A 152 29.41 12.59 33.59
N THR A 153 30.28 11.63 33.90
CA THR A 153 30.65 11.32 35.29
C THR A 153 31.23 12.58 35.92
N VAL A 154 30.64 13.04 37.03
CA VAL A 154 31.12 14.19 37.80
C VAL A 154 31.93 13.68 38.98
N THR A 155 33.25 13.86 38.93
CA THR A 155 34.20 13.38 39.96
C THR A 155 34.39 14.38 41.09
N SER A 156 34.07 15.66 40.90
CA SER A 156 34.05 16.69 41.96
C SER A 156 33.09 17.85 41.65
N ARG A 157 32.37 18.36 42.66
CA ARG A 157 31.38 19.45 42.53
C ARG A 157 31.58 20.50 43.63
N GLU A 158 31.87 21.74 43.24
CA GLU A 158 32.06 22.86 44.16
C GLU A 158 31.18 24.07 43.78
N LYS A 159 30.61 24.74 44.77
CA LYS A 159 29.73 25.90 44.60
C LYS A 159 30.44 27.19 45.01
N TYR A 160 30.33 28.22 44.17
CA TYR A 160 30.93 29.53 44.35
C TYR A 160 29.87 30.62 44.32
N THR A 161 30.04 31.67 45.12
CA THR A 161 29.22 32.88 45.07
C THR A 161 30.15 34.08 45.00
N VAL A 162 29.88 34.99 44.05
CA VAL A 162 30.70 36.18 43.78
C VAL A 162 29.83 37.41 44.03
N SER A 163 30.21 38.23 45.01
CA SER A 163 29.58 39.51 45.35
C SER A 163 30.64 40.61 45.48
N VAL A 164 30.26 41.85 45.13
CA VAL A 164 31.17 43.01 45.06
C VAL A 164 31.61 43.41 46.45
N ASP A 165 32.82 42.98 46.83
CA ASP A 165 33.86 43.86 47.38
C ASP A 165 35.18 43.07 47.41
N SER A 166 36.05 43.44 46.48
CA SER A 166 37.41 42.93 46.24
C SER A 166 37.57 41.53 45.59
N ASN A 167 38.36 41.54 44.51
CA ASN A 167 39.10 40.44 43.92
C ASN A 167 38.30 39.32 43.25
N SER A 168 38.63 39.12 41.97
CA SER A 168 38.21 37.97 41.19
C SER A 168 38.35 36.66 41.97
N VAL A 169 37.30 35.84 42.00
CA VAL A 169 37.36 34.53 42.64
C VAL A 169 38.10 33.58 41.71
N THR A 170 39.26 33.10 42.15
CA THR A 170 40.11 32.19 41.39
C THR A 170 39.93 30.77 41.91
N ARG A 171 39.50 29.85 41.05
CA ARG A 171 39.48 28.40 41.35
C ARG A 171 40.66 27.74 40.68
N THR A 172 41.62 27.24 41.46
CA THR A 172 42.69 26.39 40.94
C THR A 172 42.14 25.03 40.56
N LEU A 173 42.50 24.58 39.36
CA LEU A 173 42.03 23.36 38.74
C LEU A 173 43.14 22.32 38.68
N GLY A 174 42.78 21.05 38.83
CA GLY A 174 43.73 19.92 38.98
C GLY A 174 44.48 19.48 37.71
N GLY A 175 44.70 20.36 36.72
CA GLY A 175 45.46 20.11 35.49
C GLY A 175 44.89 19.01 34.56
N ASN A 176 44.82 19.28 33.25
CA ASN A 176 44.41 18.32 32.20
C ASN A 176 43.06 17.60 32.41
N LYS A 177 42.01 18.34 32.76
CA LYS A 177 40.64 17.79 32.87
C LYS A 177 39.62 18.69 32.17
N ASN A 178 38.43 18.15 31.89
CA ASN A 178 37.31 18.93 31.39
C ASN A 178 36.46 19.44 32.56
N TYR A 179 35.88 20.63 32.40
CA TYR A 179 35.07 21.24 33.45
C TYR A 179 33.76 21.77 32.89
N LYS A 180 32.70 21.67 33.69
CA LYS A 180 31.38 22.25 33.44
C LYS A 180 31.13 23.36 34.45
N ILE A 181 30.78 24.53 33.98
CA ILE A 181 30.41 25.70 34.77
C ILE A 181 28.92 25.93 34.57
N THR A 182 28.14 25.82 35.65
CA THR A 182 26.71 26.15 35.65
C THR A 182 26.51 27.48 36.35
N CYS A 183 26.01 28.49 35.65
CA CYS A 183 25.63 29.76 36.25
C CYS A 183 24.23 29.64 36.85
N LEU A 184 24.12 29.67 38.18
CA LEU A 184 22.84 29.57 38.89
C LEU A 184 22.09 30.91 38.86
N SER A 185 22.84 32.01 39.02
CA SER A 185 22.34 33.37 38.95
C SER A 185 23.44 34.31 38.47
N ALA A 186 23.08 35.33 37.69
CA ALA A 186 24.00 36.40 37.30
C ALA A 186 23.21 37.67 36.97
N THR A 187 23.73 38.82 37.41
CA THR A 187 23.37 40.12 36.83
C THR A 187 23.87 40.17 35.38
N ASP A 188 23.01 40.55 34.42
CA ASP A 188 23.38 40.72 32.99
C ASP A 188 22.75 42.02 32.45
N THR A 189 23.35 43.16 32.82
CA THR A 189 23.01 44.47 32.25
C THR A 189 24.24 45.08 31.57
N VAL A 190 24.04 46.16 30.82
CA VAL A 190 25.11 46.81 30.03
C VAL A 190 26.30 47.21 30.92
N ASP A 191 26.00 47.81 32.08
CA ASP A 191 27.02 48.34 33.01
C ASP A 191 27.31 47.43 34.21
N ASN A 192 26.39 46.52 34.55
CA ASN A 192 26.54 45.59 35.67
C ASN A 192 26.36 44.15 35.19
N TYR A 193 27.44 43.38 35.14
CA TYR A 193 27.40 41.98 34.69
C TYR A 193 28.45 41.12 35.38
N VAL A 194 28.33 39.81 35.26
CA VAL A 194 29.35 38.86 35.72
C VAL A 194 30.00 38.19 34.52
N SER A 195 31.29 37.91 34.63
CA SER A 195 32.07 37.25 33.59
C SER A 195 33.09 36.26 34.16
N PHE A 196 33.62 35.37 33.32
CA PHE A 196 34.76 34.53 33.69
C PHE A 196 35.75 34.37 32.55
N ILE A 197 36.98 33.95 32.89
CA ILE A 197 38.00 33.58 31.92
C ILE A 197 38.83 32.39 32.45
N PRO A 198 39.10 31.36 31.61
CA PRO A 198 40.05 30.31 31.95
C PRO A 198 41.49 30.78 31.71
N ARG A 199 42.38 30.58 32.69
CA ARG A 199 43.80 30.93 32.63
C ARG A 199 44.67 29.68 32.48
N LEU A 200 45.56 29.68 31.48
CA LEU A 200 46.54 28.61 31.28
C LEU A 200 47.82 28.81 32.13
N ALA A 201 48.58 27.75 32.32
CA ALA A 201 49.93 27.82 32.91
C ALA A 201 50.79 28.82 32.11
N GLY A 202 51.30 29.87 32.79
CA GLY A 202 52.04 30.97 32.16
C GLY A 202 51.24 32.27 31.93
N GLY A 203 49.96 32.33 32.32
CA GLY A 203 49.16 33.56 32.31
C GLY A 203 48.45 33.88 31.00
N VAL A 204 48.47 32.97 30.03
CA VAL A 204 47.79 33.09 28.73
C VAL A 204 46.31 32.71 28.86
N PHE A 205 45.41 33.48 28.25
CA PHE A 205 43.96 33.23 28.25
C PHE A 205 43.51 32.60 26.93
N ASP A 206 42.65 31.56 26.97
CA ASP A 206 42.19 30.83 25.77
C ASP A 206 40.66 30.70 25.73
N LEU A 207 40.03 31.54 24.92
CA LEU A 207 38.58 31.56 24.71
C LEU A 207 38.08 30.49 23.74
N ALA A 208 38.95 29.94 22.89
CA ALA A 208 38.56 28.96 21.87
C ALA A 208 38.13 27.61 22.47
N ARG A 209 38.40 27.40 23.76
CA ARG A 209 38.12 26.16 24.49
C ARG A 209 36.86 26.20 25.33
N ILE A 210 36.11 27.30 25.26
CA ILE A 210 34.83 27.46 25.92
C ILE A 210 33.74 27.02 24.96
N ILE A 211 32.96 26.03 25.37
CA ILE A 211 31.82 25.52 24.63
C ILE A 211 30.58 25.86 25.45
N SER A 212 29.65 26.62 24.89
CA SER A 212 28.37 26.95 25.55
C SER A 212 27.18 26.55 24.70
N ASN A 213 26.06 26.31 25.37
CA ASN A 213 24.77 26.05 24.74
C ASN A 213 24.15 27.28 24.04
N ASN A 214 24.71 28.47 24.27
CA ASN A 214 24.40 29.74 23.60
C ASN A 214 25.66 30.35 22.97
N THR A 215 25.51 31.31 22.05
CA THR A 215 26.65 32.06 21.49
C THR A 215 27.36 32.87 22.58
N SER A 216 28.62 32.54 22.87
CA SER A 216 29.40 33.18 23.94
C SER A 216 29.58 34.68 23.67
N ARG A 217 29.17 35.53 24.62
CA ARG A 217 29.37 36.99 24.55
C ARG A 217 30.71 37.35 25.18
N ILE A 218 31.67 37.75 24.34
CA ILE A 218 33.01 38.16 24.79
C ILE A 218 32.99 39.68 25.02
N ASP A 219 33.49 40.14 26.17
CA ASP A 219 33.68 41.56 26.42
C ASP A 219 35.00 42.11 25.82
N ALA A 220 35.21 43.43 25.88
CA ALA A 220 36.41 44.06 25.31
C ALA A 220 37.74 43.61 25.98
N SER A 221 37.67 42.99 27.16
CA SER A 221 38.82 42.46 27.90
C SER A 221 38.98 40.95 27.75
N SER A 222 38.30 40.33 26.78
CA SER A 222 38.33 38.89 26.51
C SER A 222 37.72 38.00 27.60
N TYR A 223 36.81 38.52 28.45
CA TYR A 223 36.05 37.69 29.38
C TYR A 223 34.72 37.24 28.77
N VAL A 224 34.26 36.04 29.14
CA VAL A 224 32.93 35.56 28.75
C VAL A 224 31.88 36.13 29.71
N LYS A 225 30.99 36.98 29.20
CA LYS A 225 29.83 37.48 29.94
C LYS A 225 28.84 36.35 30.17
N VAL A 226 28.36 36.21 31.39
CA VAL A 226 27.49 35.11 31.80
C VAL A 226 26.06 35.52 32.08
N ARG A 227 25.13 34.58 31.90
CA ARG A 227 23.71 34.74 32.25
C ARG A 227 23.23 33.68 33.22
N SER A 228 22.25 34.06 34.02
CA SER A 228 21.52 33.15 34.90
C SER A 228 20.98 31.95 34.11
N GLY A 229 21.31 30.74 34.53
CA GLY A 229 20.87 29.48 33.92
C GLY A 229 21.75 28.96 32.77
N GLU A 230 22.79 29.68 32.36
CA GLU A 230 23.68 29.22 31.28
C GLU A 230 24.73 28.20 31.77
N VAL A 231 25.15 27.33 30.84
CA VAL A 231 26.14 26.28 31.09
C VAL A 231 27.30 26.43 30.10
N TYR A 232 28.52 26.41 30.63
CA TYR A 232 29.76 26.48 29.86
C TYR A 232 30.60 25.22 30.12
N TYR A 233 31.26 24.72 29.09
CA TYR A 233 32.16 23.58 29.15
C TYR A 233 33.56 24.02 28.75
N LEU A 234 34.58 23.56 29.46
CA LEU A 234 35.99 23.85 29.22
C LEU A 234 36.70 22.56 28.79
N LYS A 235 37.29 22.56 27.58
CA LYS A 235 38.02 21.42 27.00
C LYS A 235 39.51 21.44 27.35
N GLY A 236 39.99 20.36 27.96
CA GLY A 236 41.32 20.28 28.59
C GLY A 236 42.52 20.52 27.65
N PHE A 237 43.42 21.41 28.07
CA PHE A 237 44.84 21.14 28.40
C PHE A 237 45.39 22.37 29.16
N SER A 238 46.01 22.13 30.32
CA SER A 238 46.71 23.11 31.19
C SER A 238 45.98 24.40 31.63
N VAL A 239 44.63 24.37 31.78
CA VAL A 239 43.94 25.43 32.55
C VAL A 239 44.37 25.28 34.00
N GLN A 240 45.10 26.28 34.50
CA GLN A 240 45.59 26.34 35.87
C GLN A 240 44.46 26.80 36.78
N ASP A 241 43.75 27.86 36.40
CA ASP A 241 42.66 28.40 37.20
C ASP A 241 41.52 29.00 36.36
N ILE A 242 40.30 29.09 36.92
CA ILE A 242 39.21 29.91 36.39
C ILE A 242 39.06 31.15 37.25
N ILE A 243 38.97 32.31 36.61
CA ILE A 243 38.82 33.61 37.26
C ILE A 243 37.41 34.13 36.99
N PHE A 244 36.58 34.21 38.04
CA PHE A 244 35.25 34.83 37.99
C PHE A 244 35.31 36.28 38.44
N ARG A 245 34.60 37.18 37.74
CA ARG A 245 34.64 38.62 37.97
C ARG A 245 33.25 39.25 37.85
N GLY A 246 32.88 40.08 38.83
CA GLY A 246 31.79 41.04 38.70
C GLY A 246 32.28 42.37 38.10
N VAL A 247 31.51 42.96 37.19
CA VAL A 247 31.70 44.29 36.62
C VAL A 247 30.53 45.17 37.07
N GLY A 248 30.82 46.39 37.53
CA GLY A 248 29.82 47.26 38.15
C GLY A 248 29.30 46.68 39.47
N THR A 249 27.98 46.64 39.66
CA THR A 249 27.27 46.00 40.78
C THR A 249 26.89 44.54 40.51
N GLY A 250 27.49 43.90 39.50
CA GLY A 250 27.14 42.55 39.07
C GLY A 250 27.40 41.49 40.14
N VAL A 251 26.39 40.67 40.46
CA VAL A 251 26.46 39.55 41.41
C VAL A 251 26.11 38.25 40.71
N GLY A 252 26.82 37.15 41.03
CA GLY A 252 26.56 35.86 40.40
C GLY A 252 26.94 34.65 41.25
N SER A 253 26.30 33.52 40.97
CA SER A 253 26.51 32.24 41.65
C SER A 253 26.79 31.15 40.62
N PHE A 254 27.81 30.33 40.88
CA PHE A 254 28.34 29.35 39.93
C PHE A 254 28.54 28.00 40.60
N ILE A 255 28.34 26.93 39.85
CA ILE A 255 28.81 25.59 40.19
C ILE A 255 29.87 25.22 39.17
N VAL A 256 31.03 24.75 39.63
CA VAL A 256 32.05 24.20 38.73
C VAL A 256 32.24 22.72 39.04
N GLU A 257 32.08 21.91 38.01
CA GLU A 257 32.07 20.45 38.06
C GLU A 257 33.21 19.93 37.19
N GLU A 258 34.01 19.00 37.70
CA GLU A 258 34.91 18.21 36.86
C GLU A 258 34.07 17.17 36.10
N ILE A 259 34.31 17.02 34.80
CA ILE A 259 33.58 16.09 33.94
C ILE A 259 34.55 15.28 33.06
N ASP A 260 34.20 14.02 32.79
CA ASP A 260 35.04 13.16 31.96
C ASP A 260 34.92 13.48 30.45
N VAL A 261 33.73 13.86 29.99
CA VAL A 261 33.39 14.03 28.57
C VAL A 261 32.69 15.37 28.36
N ILE A 262 32.83 16.04 27.21
CA ILE A 262 32.02 17.23 26.90
C ILE A 262 30.82 16.79 26.04
N PRO A 263 29.56 17.11 26.43
CA PRO A 263 28.33 16.61 25.78
C PRO A 263 28.07 17.00 24.31
N LEU A 264 29.04 17.52 23.55
CA LEU A 264 28.80 18.12 22.23
C LEU A 264 29.77 17.69 21.12
N ASP A 265 30.63 16.69 21.32
CA ASP A 265 31.50 16.19 20.24
C ASP A 265 30.82 15.15 19.31
N GLY A 266 29.48 15.06 19.31
CA GLY A 266 28.74 14.07 18.51
C GLY A 266 28.39 14.47 17.07
N ASN A 267 28.15 15.76 16.79
CA ASN A 267 28.02 16.27 15.43
C ASN A 267 28.12 17.80 15.45
N LYS A 268 29.32 18.33 15.16
CA LYS A 268 29.52 19.77 15.04
C LYS A 268 28.90 20.28 13.75
N TYR A 269 28.04 21.30 13.87
CA TYR A 269 27.77 22.18 12.73
C TYR A 269 29.09 22.84 12.31
N THR A 270 29.55 22.59 11.09
CA THR A 270 30.67 23.28 10.49
C THR A 270 30.23 24.70 10.17
N SER A 271 30.88 25.71 10.75
CA SER A 271 30.63 27.10 10.37
C SER A 271 31.12 27.32 8.96
N ILE A 272 30.23 27.71 8.05
CA ILE A 272 30.51 27.85 6.62
C ILE A 272 30.83 29.30 6.27
N LEU A 273 30.05 30.25 6.80
CA LEU A 273 30.33 31.67 6.65
C LEU A 273 29.75 32.49 7.80
N ASN A 274 30.46 33.56 8.16
CA ASN A 274 30.02 34.58 9.09
C ASN A 274 30.39 35.95 8.50
N THR A 275 29.40 36.79 8.20
CA THR A 275 29.64 38.10 7.60
C THR A 275 28.72 39.18 8.17
N SER A 276 29.29 40.37 8.36
CA SER A 276 28.57 41.61 8.64
C SER A 276 28.69 42.63 7.50
N ASN A 277 29.25 42.22 6.35
CA ASN A 277 29.69 43.13 5.29
C ASN A 277 28.73 43.12 4.09
N ALA A 278 28.67 44.25 3.38
CA ALA A 278 27.94 44.43 2.13
C ALA A 278 28.57 43.73 0.91
N VAL A 279 29.67 43.00 1.09
CA VAL A 279 30.35 42.24 0.04
C VAL A 279 30.10 40.76 0.27
N GLY A 280 29.65 40.05 -0.77
CA GLY A 280 29.28 38.64 -0.69
C GLY A 280 30.43 37.75 -0.22
N VAL A 281 30.19 36.97 0.83
CA VAL A 281 31.11 35.97 1.37
C VAL A 281 30.60 34.59 0.97
N SER A 282 31.50 33.66 0.62
CA SER A 282 31.11 32.29 0.31
C SER A 282 31.98 31.28 1.04
N GLY A 283 31.40 30.13 1.36
CA GLY A 283 32.05 29.00 2.01
C GLY A 283 31.53 27.68 1.45
N ILE A 284 32.27 26.60 1.71
CA ILE A 284 31.98 25.27 1.15
C ILE A 284 31.83 24.27 2.28
N TYR A 285 30.76 23.47 2.26
CA TYR A 285 30.66 22.24 3.04
C TYR A 285 31.12 21.07 2.17
N THR A 286 32.24 20.43 2.52
CA THR A 286 32.70 19.20 1.87
C THR A 286 32.03 18.00 2.52
N ARG A 287 31.38 17.18 1.69
CA ARG A 287 30.64 16.00 2.11
C ARG A 287 31.59 14.91 2.62
N LYS A 288 31.18 14.20 3.67
CA LYS A 288 31.79 12.91 4.06
C LYS A 288 31.07 11.75 3.38
N GLU A 289 31.76 10.65 3.16
CA GLU A 289 31.18 9.44 2.54
C GLU A 289 29.92 8.93 3.29
N THR A 290 29.92 9.08 4.62
CA THR A 290 28.81 8.73 5.52
C THR A 290 27.59 9.66 5.42
N ASP A 291 27.74 10.87 4.88
CA ASP A 291 26.65 11.85 4.83
C ASP A 291 25.60 11.40 3.81
N LYS A 292 24.35 11.24 4.26
CA LYS A 292 23.17 10.95 3.43
C LYS A 292 22.27 12.18 3.27
N THR A 293 22.39 13.18 4.16
CA THR A 293 21.73 14.49 4.04
C THR A 293 22.63 15.58 4.65
N VAL A 294 22.64 16.77 4.05
CA VAL A 294 23.32 17.96 4.61
C VAL A 294 22.28 18.96 5.09
N ILE A 295 22.27 19.30 6.38
CA ILE A 295 21.42 20.34 6.96
C ILE A 295 22.21 21.65 7.01
N ILE A 296 21.60 22.75 6.60
CA ILE A 296 22.19 24.09 6.59
C ILE A 296 21.33 24.99 7.48
N VAL A 297 21.93 25.60 8.49
CA VAL A 297 21.29 26.53 9.43
C VAL A 297 21.81 27.93 9.16
N VAL A 298 20.89 28.83 8.89
CA VAL A 298 21.11 30.25 8.63
C VAL A 298 20.56 31.04 9.81
N ASP A 299 21.41 31.83 10.45
CA ASP A 299 21.04 32.79 11.49
C ASP A 299 21.31 34.21 10.98
N THR A 300 20.28 35.06 10.98
CA THR A 300 20.37 36.47 10.57
C THR A 300 20.06 37.41 11.72
N TYR A 301 20.83 38.48 11.81
CA TYR A 301 20.65 39.57 12.77
C TYR A 301 20.64 40.88 11.99
N LEU A 302 19.47 41.35 11.57
CA LEU A 302 19.28 42.51 10.70
C LEU A 302 18.66 43.67 11.48
N ALA A 303 19.23 44.87 11.33
CA ALA A 303 18.59 46.12 11.76
C ALA A 303 17.45 46.50 10.79
N SER A 304 16.52 47.33 11.25
CA SER A 304 15.40 47.82 10.42
C SER A 304 15.91 48.45 9.11
N GLY A 305 15.36 48.02 7.97
CA GLY A 305 15.77 48.45 6.63
C GLY A 305 16.98 47.72 6.04
N SER A 306 17.54 46.73 6.74
CA SER A 306 18.64 45.88 6.24
C SER A 306 18.11 44.55 5.70
N GLN A 307 18.88 43.91 4.81
CA GLN A 307 18.53 42.63 4.22
C GLN A 307 19.74 41.71 4.10
N SER A 308 19.54 40.39 4.07
CA SER A 308 20.59 39.43 3.73
C SER A 308 20.14 38.50 2.62
N ALA A 309 20.96 38.30 1.59
CA ALA A 309 20.69 37.33 0.52
C ALA A 309 21.60 36.10 0.62
N ILE A 310 21.05 34.91 0.41
CA ILE A 310 21.77 33.63 0.52
C ILE A 310 21.49 32.75 -0.69
N VAL A 311 22.56 32.16 -1.22
CA VAL A 311 22.55 31.21 -2.33
C VAL A 311 23.21 29.91 -1.87
N ILE A 312 22.54 28.79 -2.12
CA ILE A 312 23.05 27.43 -1.82
C ILE A 312 23.14 26.69 -3.15
N THR A 313 24.32 26.18 -3.48
CA THR A 313 24.62 25.52 -4.76
C THR A 313 25.30 24.17 -4.50
N PRO A 314 24.55 23.06 -4.62
CA PRO A 314 25.10 21.71 -4.63
C PRO A 314 26.04 21.49 -5.84
N ARG A 315 27.20 20.85 -5.63
CA ARG A 315 28.22 20.65 -6.67
C ARG A 315 28.87 19.26 -6.63
N ALA A 316 29.20 18.77 -7.82
CA ALA A 316 30.14 17.69 -8.07
C ALA A 316 31.53 18.28 -8.29
N SER A 317 32.56 17.45 -8.19
CA SER A 317 33.93 17.72 -8.64
C SER A 317 34.00 18.16 -10.10
N THR A 318 33.02 17.77 -10.93
CA THR A 318 32.93 18.07 -12.36
C THR A 318 32.04 19.27 -12.71
N GLY A 319 31.28 19.84 -11.76
CA GLY A 319 30.38 20.96 -12.06
C GLY A 319 29.22 21.15 -11.08
N ILE A 320 28.27 22.03 -11.43
CA ILE A 320 27.03 22.22 -10.68
C ILE A 320 26.10 21.03 -10.98
N ILE A 321 25.47 20.47 -9.95
CA ILE A 321 24.49 19.39 -10.11
C ILE A 321 23.10 19.99 -9.91
N GLU A 322 22.16 19.67 -10.80
CA GLU A 322 20.75 19.87 -10.52
C GLU A 322 20.31 18.82 -9.49
N THR A 323 20.18 19.23 -8.22
CA THR A 323 19.60 18.40 -7.17
C THR A 323 18.41 19.13 -6.58
N ASP A 324 17.39 18.38 -6.14
CA ASP A 324 16.32 18.91 -5.31
C ASP A 324 16.91 19.44 -3.98
N VAL A 325 17.18 20.74 -3.90
CA VAL A 325 17.32 21.42 -2.62
C VAL A 325 15.92 21.50 -2.06
N ILE A 326 15.52 20.52 -1.25
CA ILE A 326 14.19 20.49 -0.63
C ILE A 326 14.13 21.67 0.33
N PRO A 327 13.33 22.69 0.02
CA PRO A 327 13.18 23.78 0.95
C PRO A 327 12.18 23.34 2.02
N LEU A 328 12.48 23.63 3.28
CA LEU A 328 11.39 24.00 4.20
C LEU A 328 10.84 25.41 3.88
N GLY A 329 11.30 26.03 2.76
CA GLY A 329 10.71 27.15 2.00
C GLY A 329 11.70 27.73 0.96
N ARG A 330 11.31 27.78 -0.35
CA ARG A 330 11.87 28.38 -1.63
C ARG A 330 13.36 28.13 -2.02
N THR A 331 13.94 28.77 -3.06
CA THR A 331 15.37 28.68 -3.45
C THR A 331 15.92 30.08 -3.76
N GLY A 332 17.02 30.49 -3.09
CA GLY A 332 17.57 31.85 -3.14
C GLY A 332 16.71 32.84 -2.35
N PHE A 333 17.24 33.41 -1.26
CA PHE A 333 16.39 34.14 -0.32
C PHE A 333 17.03 35.41 0.17
N THR A 334 16.23 36.46 0.12
CA THR A 334 16.49 37.71 0.82
C THR A 334 15.68 37.69 2.11
N GLN A 335 16.35 37.71 3.26
CA GLN A 335 15.71 37.93 4.57
C GLN A 335 15.78 39.42 4.88
N THR A 336 14.67 40.01 5.33
CA THR A 336 14.57 41.42 5.73
C THR A 336 14.34 41.59 7.24
N THR A 337 14.27 40.47 7.97
CA THR A 337 14.08 40.41 9.43
C THR A 337 15.10 39.45 10.05
N SER A 338 15.46 39.69 11.31
CA SER A 338 16.31 38.78 12.08
C SER A 338 15.59 37.46 12.34
N GLY A 339 16.27 36.33 12.20
CA GLY A 339 15.69 35.02 12.48
C GLY A 339 16.59 33.84 12.15
N ARG A 340 16.11 32.63 12.46
CA ARG A 340 16.75 31.36 12.10
C ARG A 340 15.98 30.69 10.97
N SER A 341 16.69 30.17 9.98
CA SER A 341 16.15 29.35 8.89
C SER A 341 16.97 28.09 8.70
N ILE A 342 16.31 26.99 8.32
CA ILE A 342 16.94 25.67 8.19
C ILE A 342 16.62 25.11 6.81
N TYR A 343 17.64 24.58 6.13
CA TYR A 343 17.56 23.98 4.80
C TYR A 343 18.17 22.57 4.82
N ALA A 344 17.75 21.71 3.89
CA ALA A 344 18.31 20.38 3.72
C ALA A 344 18.67 20.12 2.25
N VAL A 345 19.84 19.54 2.01
CA VAL A 345 20.32 19.09 0.70
C VAL A 345 20.44 17.57 0.71
N ARG A 346 19.69 16.91 -0.17
CA ARG A 346 19.79 15.45 -0.33
C ARG A 346 21.13 15.12 -0.98
N VAL A 347 21.83 14.15 -0.40
CA VAL A 347 23.07 13.66 -0.97
C VAL A 347 22.72 12.63 -2.05
N VAL A 348 23.09 12.93 -3.30
CA VAL A 348 23.11 11.98 -4.42
C VAL A 348 24.54 11.48 -4.67
N ASP A 349 24.70 10.39 -5.41
CA ASP A 349 26.01 9.74 -5.60
C ASP A 349 27.10 10.67 -6.14
N LEU A 350 26.70 11.68 -6.92
CA LEU A 350 27.60 12.66 -7.54
C LEU A 350 27.89 13.90 -6.67
N LEU A 351 27.24 14.07 -5.51
CA LEU A 351 27.41 15.26 -4.66
C LEU A 351 28.72 15.18 -3.87
N ASP A 352 29.64 16.11 -4.14
CA ASP A 352 30.94 16.20 -3.47
C ASP A 352 30.98 17.33 -2.43
N ASN A 353 30.34 18.46 -2.73
CA ASN A 353 30.29 19.61 -1.83
C ASN A 353 29.05 20.49 -2.04
N VAL A 354 28.76 21.32 -1.04
CA VAL A 354 27.70 22.33 -1.10
C VAL A 354 28.34 23.71 -0.94
N HIS A 355 28.26 24.52 -1.99
CA HIS A 355 28.73 25.90 -1.98
C HIS A 355 27.64 26.83 -1.45
N ILE A 356 27.97 27.68 -0.49
CA ILE A 356 27.03 28.60 0.13
C ILE A 356 27.62 30.00 0.03
N ALA A 357 26.86 30.93 -0.55
CA ALA A 357 27.20 32.34 -0.64
C ALA A 357 26.17 33.20 0.08
N GLY A 358 26.61 34.24 0.78
CA GLY A 358 25.78 35.12 1.58
C GLY A 358 26.24 36.57 1.54
N ILE A 359 25.31 37.51 1.50
CA ILE A 359 25.56 38.96 1.53
C ILE A 359 24.60 39.62 2.52
N VAL A 360 25.04 40.67 3.22
CA VAL A 360 24.18 41.52 4.07
C VAL A 360 24.21 42.95 3.54
N THR A 361 23.10 43.46 3.04
CA THR A 361 22.93 44.86 2.65
C THR A 361 22.36 45.66 3.83
N GLY A 362 23.10 46.66 4.32
CA GLY A 362 22.70 47.46 5.49
C GLY A 362 23.46 47.06 6.77
N THR A 363 22.87 47.31 7.94
CA THR A 363 23.45 46.95 9.24
C THR A 363 22.91 45.60 9.71
N GLY A 364 23.78 44.58 9.76
CA GLY A 364 23.39 43.28 10.27
C GLY A 364 24.51 42.24 10.26
N ARG A 365 24.17 40.99 10.58
CA ARG A 365 25.05 39.83 10.53
C ARG A 365 24.34 38.61 9.96
N LEU A 366 25.07 37.81 9.21
CA LEU A 366 24.65 36.53 8.65
C LEU A 366 25.64 35.46 9.10
N HIS A 367 25.14 34.44 9.78
CA HIS A 367 25.89 33.26 10.17
C HIS A 367 25.27 32.04 9.49
N VAL A 368 26.07 31.25 8.77
CA VAL A 368 25.61 30.00 8.16
C VAL A 368 26.48 28.85 8.63
N ASN A 369 25.83 27.80 9.11
CA ASN A 369 26.49 26.56 9.51
C ASN A 369 25.87 25.38 8.75
N ALA A 370 26.64 24.32 8.52
CA ALA A 370 26.16 23.11 7.86
C ALA A 370 26.62 21.85 8.59
N ILE A 371 25.85 20.76 8.47
CA ILE A 371 26.10 19.48 9.12
C ILE A 371 25.66 18.35 8.20
N GLY A 372 26.53 17.37 8.00
CA GLY A 372 26.19 16.09 7.39
C GLY A 372 25.63 15.13 8.43
N ILE A 373 24.61 14.38 8.04
CA ILE A 373 24.03 13.30 8.86
C ILE A 373 23.94 12.02 8.04
N ASP A 374 24.08 10.88 8.70
CA ASP A 374 24.06 9.54 8.09
C ASP A 374 22.64 9.01 7.81
N LYS A 375 21.61 9.84 8.02
CA LYS A 375 20.21 9.50 7.81
C LYS A 375 19.64 10.22 6.59
N SER A 376 18.90 9.46 5.77
CA SER A 376 18.02 10.01 4.74
C SER A 376 16.86 10.74 5.42
N ILE A 377 16.87 12.09 5.41
CA ILE A 377 15.73 12.88 5.90
C ILE A 377 14.49 12.70 5.00
N ALA A 378 14.67 12.23 3.76
CA ALA A 378 13.57 12.03 2.82
C ALA A 378 12.54 10.98 3.30
N ASP A 379 12.93 10.05 4.18
CA ASP A 379 12.01 9.04 4.71
C ASP A 379 11.48 9.37 6.11
N THR A 380 12.05 10.37 6.80
CA THR A 380 11.70 10.71 8.21
C THR A 380 11.07 12.08 8.41
N ILE A 381 11.02 12.97 7.40
CA ILE A 381 9.97 14.00 7.35
C ILE A 381 8.69 13.31 6.89
N LEU A 382 8.27 12.35 7.71
CA LEU A 382 7.01 11.65 7.64
C LEU A 382 5.94 12.70 7.82
N LYS A 383 5.15 12.93 6.78
CA LYS A 383 3.73 13.21 7.01
C LYS A 383 3.30 12.20 8.08
N ALA A 384 2.76 12.67 9.20
CA ALA A 384 2.19 11.79 10.20
C ALA A 384 1.40 10.70 9.46
N PRO A 385 1.60 9.40 9.81
CA PRO A 385 0.95 8.33 9.09
C PRO A 385 -0.54 8.65 9.01
N PHE A 386 -1.12 8.46 7.83
CA PHE A 386 -2.54 8.70 7.62
C PHE A 386 -3.36 7.90 8.65
N TYR A 387 -2.89 6.70 8.97
CA TYR A 387 -3.40 5.88 10.05
C TYR A 387 -2.28 5.02 10.63
N GLU A 388 -2.29 4.80 11.93
CA GLU A 388 -1.37 3.88 12.60
C GLU A 388 -2.07 3.21 13.78
N ASP A 389 -1.94 1.90 13.88
CA ASP A 389 -2.27 1.15 15.09
C ASP A 389 -1.19 0.13 15.43
N LYS A 390 -1.50 -0.89 16.23
CA LYS A 390 -0.53 -1.91 16.63
C LYS A 390 -0.18 -2.91 15.51
N ASP A 391 -1.04 -3.09 14.51
CA ASP A 391 -0.91 -4.12 13.48
C ASP A 391 -0.61 -3.50 12.10
N ILE A 392 -1.03 -2.26 11.85
CA ILE A 392 -0.96 -1.61 10.53
C ILE A 392 -0.45 -0.16 10.63
N VAL A 393 0.38 0.25 9.66
CA VAL A 393 0.66 1.66 9.34
C VAL A 393 0.19 1.96 7.92
N VAL A 394 -0.52 3.07 7.73
CA VAL A 394 -0.92 3.58 6.42
C VAL A 394 -0.25 4.92 6.20
N SER A 395 0.55 5.01 5.14
CA SER A 395 1.33 6.19 4.81
C SER A 395 1.04 6.64 3.38
N GLU A 396 1.02 7.94 3.18
CA GLU A 396 0.94 8.53 1.85
C GLU A 396 2.29 8.32 1.13
N TYR A 397 2.30 7.62 0.00
CA TYR A 397 3.51 7.18 -0.70
C TYR A 397 3.85 8.05 -1.92
N LYS A 398 2.92 8.18 -2.89
CA LYS A 398 3.08 9.05 -4.07
C LYS A 398 1.81 9.85 -4.36
N LYS A 399 1.91 10.92 -5.16
CA LYS A 399 0.78 11.78 -5.57
C LYS A 399 0.76 12.02 -7.06
N SER A 400 -0.39 12.43 -7.57
CA SER A 400 -0.61 12.74 -8.99
C SER A 400 -0.32 11.54 -9.90
N ILE A 401 -0.64 10.34 -9.41
CA ILE A 401 -0.42 9.07 -10.09
C ILE A 401 -1.74 8.58 -10.70
N SER A 402 -1.73 8.32 -12.01
CA SER A 402 -2.90 7.79 -12.71
C SER A 402 -2.98 6.27 -12.66
N TYR A 403 -1.82 5.61 -12.75
CA TYR A 403 -1.63 4.16 -12.62
C TYR A 403 -0.37 3.89 -11.82
N PHE A 404 -0.43 2.92 -10.93
CA PHE A 404 0.69 2.47 -10.12
C PHE A 404 0.69 0.95 -10.12
N THR A 405 1.86 0.35 -10.25
CA THR A 405 2.05 -1.07 -10.00
C THR A 405 3.38 -1.33 -9.33
N ARG A 406 3.40 -2.33 -8.46
CA ARG A 406 4.57 -2.75 -7.72
C ARG A 406 4.59 -4.27 -7.54
N PHE A 407 5.75 -4.85 -7.74
CA PHE A 407 5.99 -6.26 -7.45
C PHE A 407 7.38 -6.38 -6.83
N GLU A 408 7.43 -6.77 -5.57
CA GLU A 408 8.66 -6.87 -4.79
C GLU A 408 9.42 -5.52 -4.77
N ASN A 409 10.59 -5.45 -5.41
CA ASN A 409 11.42 -4.27 -5.53
C ASN A 409 11.23 -3.49 -6.84
N TRP A 410 10.42 -3.99 -7.76
CA TRP A 410 10.07 -3.31 -9.00
C TRP A 410 8.87 -2.41 -8.83
N GLU A 411 8.94 -1.22 -9.40
CA GLU A 411 7.85 -0.25 -9.39
C GLU A 411 7.70 0.42 -10.75
N ALA A 412 6.45 0.65 -11.16
CA ALA A 412 6.15 1.48 -12.31
C ALA A 412 4.92 2.33 -12.04
N TYR A 413 4.94 3.56 -12.54
CA TYR A 413 3.82 4.46 -12.39
C TYR A 413 3.70 5.42 -13.56
N ILE A 414 2.47 5.83 -13.83
CA ILE A 414 2.16 6.85 -14.82
C ILE A 414 1.82 8.13 -14.06
N ASP A 415 2.49 9.23 -14.41
CA ASP A 415 2.20 10.55 -13.85
C ASP A 415 0.83 11.07 -14.33
N ALA A 416 0.60 12.38 -14.44
CA ALA A 416 -0.66 13.01 -14.85
C ALA A 416 -1.04 12.73 -16.33
N TYR A 417 -1.06 11.44 -16.71
CA TYR A 417 -1.48 10.79 -17.94
C TYR A 417 -0.48 10.80 -19.10
N THR A 418 0.81 11.09 -18.87
CA THR A 418 1.73 11.32 -20.00
C THR A 418 2.97 10.44 -20.01
N GLN A 419 3.57 10.17 -18.85
CA GLN A 419 4.85 9.48 -18.77
C GLN A 419 4.78 8.26 -17.88
N LEU A 420 5.22 7.14 -18.43
CA LEU A 420 5.55 5.93 -17.70
C LEU A 420 6.93 6.09 -17.07
N ASN A 421 7.01 5.86 -15.76
CA ASN A 421 8.23 5.84 -14.99
C ASN A 421 8.45 4.40 -14.51
N ILE A 422 9.68 3.89 -14.61
CA ILE A 422 10.05 2.56 -14.12
C ILE A 422 11.20 2.72 -13.12
N GLU A 423 11.06 2.09 -11.96
CA GLU A 423 12.03 2.10 -10.87
C GLU A 423 12.31 0.68 -10.38
N LYS A 424 13.52 0.46 -9.88
CA LYS A 424 13.91 -0.77 -9.18
C LYS A 424 14.74 -0.37 -7.96
N ASP A 425 14.40 -0.93 -6.80
CA ASP A 425 15.07 -0.62 -5.53
C ASP A 425 15.06 0.90 -5.20
N GLY A 426 14.01 1.62 -5.63
CA GLY A 426 13.88 3.07 -5.48
C GLY A 426 14.78 3.91 -6.40
N VAL A 427 15.49 3.27 -7.34
CA VAL A 427 16.31 3.93 -8.35
C VAL A 427 15.53 3.98 -9.67
N SER A 428 15.43 5.17 -10.27
CA SER A 428 14.80 5.33 -11.58
C SER A 428 15.63 4.63 -12.66
N LEU A 429 15.01 3.71 -13.38
CA LEU A 429 15.59 3.03 -14.53
C LEU A 429 15.28 3.75 -15.84
N GLY A 430 14.30 4.67 -15.83
CA GLY A 430 14.01 5.54 -16.95
C GLY A 430 12.56 6.00 -17.01
N LYS A 431 12.28 6.81 -18.04
CA LYS A 431 10.97 7.40 -18.32
C LYS A 431 10.66 7.30 -19.81
N LEU A 432 9.40 7.04 -20.13
CA LEU A 432 8.90 6.89 -21.50
C LEU A 432 7.57 7.61 -21.65
N ALA A 433 7.36 8.35 -22.74
CA ALA A 433 6.04 8.89 -23.04
C ALA A 433 5.11 7.73 -23.47
N LEU A 434 3.86 7.69 -22.99
CA LEU A 434 2.94 6.64 -23.43
C LEU A 434 2.73 6.66 -24.96
N THR A 435 2.76 7.84 -25.55
CA THR A 435 2.63 8.05 -27.00
C THR A 435 3.82 7.51 -27.81
N SER A 436 4.93 7.13 -27.18
CA SER A 436 6.06 6.47 -27.85
C SER A 436 5.99 4.94 -27.80
N LEU A 437 4.97 4.36 -27.14
CA LEU A 437 4.74 2.92 -27.21
C LEU A 437 4.40 2.50 -28.65
N PRO A 438 4.86 1.32 -29.11
CA PRO A 438 4.68 0.90 -30.50
C PRO A 438 3.20 0.77 -30.87
N GLY A 439 2.77 1.49 -31.90
CA GLY A 439 1.37 1.42 -32.35
C GLY A 439 0.35 2.08 -31.40
N TRP A 440 0.80 2.93 -30.47
CA TRP A 440 -0.08 3.76 -29.64
C TRP A 440 -0.96 4.68 -30.52
N LYS A 441 -2.27 4.69 -30.29
CA LYS A 441 -3.23 5.52 -31.04
C LYS A 441 -3.73 6.71 -30.23
N SER A 442 -4.16 7.75 -30.94
CA SER A 442 -4.87 8.87 -30.32
C SER A 442 -6.17 8.36 -29.68
N GLY A 443 -6.29 8.54 -28.36
CA GLY A 443 -7.43 8.06 -27.58
C GLY A 443 -7.20 6.75 -26.82
N ASP A 444 -6.06 6.07 -27.01
CA ASP A 444 -5.72 4.89 -26.22
C ASP A 444 -5.62 5.25 -24.73
N ILE A 445 -6.18 4.40 -23.88
CA ILE A 445 -6.13 4.55 -22.42
C ILE A 445 -5.65 3.23 -21.83
N ILE A 446 -4.81 3.30 -20.80
CA ILE A 446 -4.39 2.10 -20.06
C ILE A 446 -5.60 1.46 -19.37
N GLY A 447 -5.81 0.18 -19.59
CA GLY A 447 -6.79 -0.65 -18.90
C GLY A 447 -6.22 -1.26 -17.62
N ALA A 448 -5.07 -1.92 -17.74
CA ALA A 448 -4.37 -2.61 -16.66
C ALA A 448 -2.84 -2.46 -16.81
N MET A 449 -2.11 -2.51 -15.70
CA MET A 449 -0.65 -2.42 -15.67
C MET A 449 -0.11 -3.25 -14.51
N GLY A 450 0.92 -4.07 -14.77
CA GLY A 450 1.48 -4.95 -13.75
C GLY A 450 2.78 -5.59 -14.15
N PHE A 451 3.56 -5.93 -13.13
CA PHE A 451 4.77 -6.72 -13.29
C PHE A 451 4.43 -8.21 -13.29
N ILE A 452 5.00 -8.92 -14.26
CA ILE A 452 4.76 -10.33 -14.51
C ILE A 452 6.11 -11.05 -14.46
N PRO A 453 6.30 -12.02 -13.55
CA PRO A 453 7.49 -12.85 -13.51
C PRO A 453 7.50 -13.80 -14.71
N TYR A 454 8.70 -14.09 -15.20
CA TYR A 454 8.92 -15.08 -16.24
C TYR A 454 10.27 -15.78 -16.05
N MET A 455 10.36 -17.00 -16.55
CA MET A 455 11.63 -17.72 -16.61
C MET A 455 12.34 -17.37 -17.92
N GLN A 456 13.51 -16.74 -17.82
CA GLN A 456 14.31 -16.39 -18.99
C GLN A 456 14.90 -17.68 -19.62
N GLY A 457 14.65 -17.90 -20.92
CA GLY A 457 15.34 -18.94 -21.70
C GLY A 457 14.52 -20.15 -22.16
N GLY A 458 13.22 -20.25 -21.81
CA GLY A 458 12.33 -21.29 -22.35
C GLY A 458 12.74 -22.75 -22.03
N PRO A 459 11.95 -23.76 -22.46
CA PRO A 459 12.10 -25.15 -22.04
C PRO A 459 13.18 -25.96 -22.79
N LEU A 460 14.18 -25.31 -23.41
CA LEU A 460 15.22 -26.02 -24.13
C LEU A 460 16.33 -26.48 -23.18
N SER A 461 16.36 -27.79 -22.95
CA SER A 461 17.28 -28.56 -22.13
C SER A 461 18.76 -28.17 -22.33
N SER A 462 19.35 -27.42 -21.39
CA SER A 462 20.76 -27.50 -20.93
C SER A 462 21.26 -26.26 -20.19
N GLY A 463 20.50 -25.16 -20.13
CA GLY A 463 21.00 -23.89 -19.55
C GLY A 463 19.96 -23.10 -18.77
N TYR A 464 19.42 -23.67 -17.70
CA TYR A 464 18.52 -22.95 -16.79
C TYR A 464 19.19 -21.66 -16.26
N SER A 465 18.68 -20.50 -16.69
CA SER A 465 18.80 -19.28 -15.90
C SER A 465 17.82 -19.39 -14.73
N ARG A 466 18.34 -19.37 -13.50
CA ARG A 466 17.55 -19.49 -12.25
C ARG A 466 16.82 -18.20 -11.88
N GLU A 467 17.08 -17.12 -12.61
CA GLU A 467 16.58 -15.81 -12.24
C GLU A 467 15.20 -15.62 -12.86
N THR A 468 14.16 -15.67 -12.01
CA THR A 468 12.85 -15.12 -12.36
C THR A 468 13.04 -13.66 -12.68
N SER A 469 13.03 -13.36 -13.97
CA SER A 469 13.05 -12.00 -14.46
C SER A 469 11.63 -11.45 -14.46
N THR A 470 11.49 -10.14 -14.50
CA THR A 470 10.19 -9.49 -14.43
C THR A 470 10.00 -8.59 -15.64
N ARG A 471 8.85 -8.73 -16.31
CA ARG A 471 8.40 -7.83 -17.37
C ARG A 471 7.30 -6.92 -16.84
N LEU A 472 7.34 -5.66 -17.23
CA LEU A 472 6.21 -4.76 -17.09
C LEU A 472 5.25 -5.01 -18.25
N CYS A 473 4.03 -5.42 -17.95
CA CYS A 473 2.97 -5.61 -18.92
C CYS A 473 1.90 -4.53 -18.79
N ILE A 474 1.42 -4.01 -19.92
CA ILE A 474 0.42 -2.95 -19.99
C ILE A 474 -0.66 -3.36 -20.99
N PHE A 475 -1.91 -3.48 -20.53
CA PHE A 475 -3.05 -3.69 -21.42
C PHE A 475 -3.74 -2.35 -21.63
N THR A 476 -3.91 -1.94 -22.89
CA THR A 476 -4.79 -0.81 -23.20
C THR A 476 -6.23 -1.27 -23.21
N ARG A 477 -7.12 -0.30 -22.99
CA ARG A 477 -8.55 -0.54 -23.14
C ARG A 477 -8.86 -1.03 -24.53
N ASP A 478 -8.25 -0.50 -25.59
CA ASP A 478 -8.58 -0.87 -26.97
C ASP A 478 -7.97 -2.19 -27.45
N GLY A 479 -7.13 -2.83 -26.63
CA GLY A 479 -6.75 -4.22 -26.81
C GLY A 479 -5.28 -4.45 -27.14
N ASN A 480 -4.45 -3.40 -27.10
CA ASN A 480 -3.00 -3.54 -27.21
C ASN A 480 -2.43 -4.12 -25.93
N ILE A 481 -1.51 -5.06 -26.08
CA ILE A 481 -0.77 -5.68 -24.98
C ILE A 481 0.69 -5.29 -25.17
N TYR A 482 1.23 -4.47 -24.28
CA TYR A 482 2.63 -4.10 -24.29
C TYR A 482 3.39 -4.87 -23.24
N HIS A 483 4.61 -5.28 -23.56
CA HIS A 483 5.58 -5.77 -22.58
C HIS A 483 6.94 -5.17 -22.87
N ASN A 484 7.72 -4.87 -21.82
CA ASN A 484 9.11 -4.45 -22.00
C ASN A 484 10.04 -5.66 -22.20
N TYR A 485 11.31 -5.41 -22.49
CA TYR A 485 12.29 -6.44 -22.85
C TYR A 485 11.81 -7.27 -24.04
N ALA A 486 11.55 -6.60 -25.16
CA ALA A 486 11.25 -7.24 -26.44
C ALA A 486 12.27 -8.34 -26.75
N ALA A 487 11.86 -9.44 -27.35
CA ALA A 487 12.77 -10.47 -27.82
C ALA A 487 12.70 -10.47 -29.35
N ALA A 488 13.75 -9.99 -30.01
CA ALA A 488 13.79 -9.92 -31.47
C ALA A 488 13.83 -11.31 -32.15
N ASP A 489 14.18 -12.38 -31.40
CA ASP A 489 14.22 -13.76 -31.88
C ASP A 489 13.61 -14.75 -30.84
N ALA A 490 13.45 -16.02 -31.24
CA ALA A 490 12.72 -17.08 -30.53
C ALA A 490 13.23 -17.42 -29.12
N ASP A 491 14.32 -16.82 -28.69
CA ASP A 491 15.05 -17.06 -27.46
C ASP A 491 15.42 -15.71 -26.81
N ASP A 492 15.01 -15.50 -25.55
CA ASP A 492 15.23 -14.28 -24.71
C ASP A 492 16.72 -13.96 -24.42
N LYS A 493 17.62 -14.22 -25.38
CA LYS A 493 19.08 -14.09 -25.27
C LYS A 493 19.57 -12.72 -25.68
N THR A 494 18.81 -11.96 -26.47
CA THR A 494 19.13 -10.58 -26.84
C THR A 494 18.63 -9.64 -25.75
N VAL A 495 19.55 -8.91 -25.11
CA VAL A 495 19.23 -7.98 -24.02
C VAL A 495 18.74 -6.67 -24.62
N HIS A 496 17.44 -6.45 -24.60
CA HIS A 496 16.82 -5.15 -24.87
C HIS A 496 16.69 -4.33 -23.58
N GLY A 497 16.58 -3.01 -23.70
CA GLY A 497 16.46 -2.11 -22.56
C GLY A 497 15.12 -2.25 -21.82
N VAL A 498 15.09 -1.84 -20.55
CA VAL A 498 13.87 -1.81 -19.73
C VAL A 498 12.76 -0.89 -20.28
N LEU A 499 13.14 0.07 -21.14
CA LEU A 499 12.24 1.00 -21.82
C LEU A 499 11.89 0.56 -23.25
N ASP A 500 12.42 -0.56 -23.73
CA ASP A 500 12.11 -1.09 -25.05
C ASP A 500 10.88 -1.98 -24.94
N PHE A 501 9.77 -1.51 -25.50
CA PHE A 501 8.49 -2.20 -25.52
C PHE A 501 8.21 -2.84 -26.87
N ASP A 502 7.54 -3.99 -26.83
CA ASP A 502 6.92 -4.62 -27.98
C ASP A 502 5.49 -5.06 -27.62
N LEU A 503 4.77 -5.60 -28.61
CA LEU A 503 3.40 -6.01 -28.50
C LEU A 503 3.27 -7.54 -28.33
N GLY A 504 2.53 -7.98 -27.31
CA GLY A 504 2.20 -9.39 -27.08
C GLY A 504 0.93 -9.85 -27.80
N ALA A 505 0.65 -11.16 -27.80
CA ALA A 505 -0.52 -11.74 -28.46
C ALA A 505 -1.30 -12.72 -27.58
N ILE A 506 -2.59 -12.90 -27.86
CA ILE A 506 -3.46 -13.91 -27.22
C ILE A 506 -3.68 -15.08 -28.18
N TYR A 507 -3.67 -16.29 -27.64
CA TYR A 507 -3.82 -17.54 -28.37
C TYR A 507 -4.87 -18.47 -27.74
N TYR A 508 -5.68 -19.06 -28.61
CA TYR A 508 -6.57 -20.18 -28.30
C TYR A 508 -5.88 -21.50 -28.66
N PRO A 509 -5.92 -22.54 -27.82
CA PRO A 509 -5.52 -23.88 -28.25
C PRO A 509 -6.46 -24.39 -29.35
N ALA A 510 -5.87 -24.87 -30.45
CA ALA A 510 -6.57 -25.62 -31.47
C ALA A 510 -6.73 -27.05 -30.96
N TYR A 511 -7.97 -27.47 -30.73
CA TYR A 511 -8.26 -28.78 -30.17
C TYR A 511 -8.05 -29.91 -31.18
N THR A 512 -7.59 -31.07 -30.69
CA THR A 512 -7.45 -32.31 -31.46
C THR A 512 -8.45 -33.36 -30.99
N GLY A 513 -9.00 -34.16 -31.91
CA GLY A 513 -9.82 -35.34 -31.58
C GLY A 513 -11.32 -35.09 -31.32
N THR A 514 -11.89 -35.88 -30.40
CA THR A 514 -13.33 -35.91 -30.03
C THR A 514 -13.73 -34.88 -28.97
N THR A 515 -12.81 -34.01 -28.58
CA THR A 515 -12.99 -32.97 -27.56
C THR A 515 -13.27 -31.61 -28.19
N ALA A 516 -14.04 -30.81 -27.45
CA ALA A 516 -14.77 -29.62 -27.85
C ALA A 516 -14.06 -28.65 -28.80
N LEU A 517 -14.84 -27.98 -29.66
CA LEU A 517 -14.39 -26.97 -30.60
C LEU A 517 -14.43 -25.59 -29.95
N THR A 518 -13.32 -24.84 -29.99
CA THR A 518 -13.40 -23.37 -29.90
C THR A 518 -14.27 -22.86 -31.05
N SER A 519 -14.97 -21.74 -30.83
CA SER A 519 -15.57 -20.99 -31.94
C SER A 519 -14.51 -20.33 -32.82
N GLU A 520 -13.33 -20.05 -32.26
CA GLU A 520 -12.24 -19.36 -32.96
C GLU A 520 -11.60 -20.28 -34.01
N ARG A 521 -11.78 -19.91 -35.28
CA ARG A 521 -11.08 -20.47 -36.44
C ARG A 521 -10.80 -19.34 -37.41
N ILE A 522 -9.74 -19.48 -38.21
CA ILE A 522 -9.38 -18.51 -39.24
C ILE A 522 -10.41 -18.62 -40.38
N PRO A 523 -11.26 -17.62 -40.61
CA PRO A 523 -12.28 -17.69 -41.65
C PRO A 523 -11.66 -17.67 -43.05
N LYS A 524 -12.28 -18.40 -43.98
CA LYS A 524 -11.92 -18.48 -45.39
C LYS A 524 -13.12 -18.24 -46.28
N SER A 525 -12.91 -17.48 -47.36
CA SER A 525 -13.96 -17.17 -48.33
C SER A 525 -14.12 -18.25 -49.40
N SER A 526 -13.14 -19.14 -49.57
CA SER A 526 -13.19 -20.29 -50.47
C SER A 526 -13.02 -21.61 -49.72
N LEU A 527 -13.78 -22.63 -50.11
CA LEU A 527 -13.70 -23.98 -49.53
C LEU A 527 -12.33 -24.64 -49.81
N ALA A 528 -11.72 -24.32 -50.96
CA ALA A 528 -10.41 -24.85 -51.35
C ALA A 528 -9.26 -24.37 -50.43
N GLU A 529 -9.47 -23.28 -49.68
CA GLU A 529 -8.48 -22.75 -48.73
C GLU A 529 -8.59 -23.37 -47.33
N VAL A 530 -9.60 -24.20 -47.09
CA VAL A 530 -9.77 -24.88 -45.82
C VAL A 530 -8.93 -26.16 -45.82
N THR A 531 -7.68 -26.02 -45.39
CA THR A 531 -6.70 -27.12 -45.31
C THR A 531 -6.89 -27.99 -44.07
N ASN A 532 -7.46 -27.42 -43.00
CA ASN A 532 -7.79 -28.10 -41.76
C ASN A 532 -8.98 -27.40 -41.10
N GLU A 533 -10.13 -28.06 -41.00
CA GLU A 533 -11.36 -27.51 -40.40
C GLU A 533 -11.22 -27.16 -38.91
N LEU A 534 -10.17 -27.62 -38.22
CA LEU A 534 -9.89 -27.23 -36.83
C LEU A 534 -9.20 -25.86 -36.75
N LEU A 535 -8.49 -25.44 -37.80
CA LEU A 535 -7.74 -24.18 -37.86
C LEU A 535 -8.45 -23.14 -38.72
N HIS A 536 -9.01 -23.59 -39.83
CA HIS A 536 -9.67 -22.77 -40.83
C HIS A 536 -11.14 -23.13 -40.93
N ARG A 537 -11.98 -22.17 -41.31
CA ARG A 537 -13.40 -22.43 -41.51
C ARG A 537 -13.91 -21.75 -42.76
N TYR A 538 -14.67 -22.49 -43.57
CA TYR A 538 -15.38 -21.89 -44.70
C TYR A 538 -16.53 -21.00 -44.22
N GLU A 539 -16.39 -19.69 -44.35
CA GLU A 539 -17.39 -18.68 -43.95
C GLU A 539 -17.49 -17.56 -45.01
N PRO A 540 -17.93 -17.87 -46.25
CA PRO A 540 -17.91 -16.94 -47.39
C PRO A 540 -18.76 -15.68 -47.20
N GLY A 541 -19.71 -15.71 -46.27
CA GLY A 541 -20.61 -14.61 -45.96
C GLY A 541 -20.04 -13.53 -45.04
N LEU A 542 -18.74 -13.52 -44.71
CA LEU A 542 -18.16 -12.45 -43.90
C LEU A 542 -17.78 -11.21 -44.73
N PRO A 543 -17.85 -9.99 -44.16
CA PRO A 543 -17.23 -8.80 -44.74
C PRO A 543 -15.74 -9.01 -45.06
N SER A 544 -15.25 -8.41 -46.15
CA SER A 544 -13.87 -8.62 -46.64
C SER A 544 -12.78 -8.33 -45.59
N TRP A 545 -12.98 -7.29 -44.77
CA TRP A 545 -12.04 -6.89 -43.73
C TRP A 545 -11.86 -7.93 -42.62
N ASN A 546 -12.85 -8.80 -42.37
CA ASN A 546 -12.72 -9.87 -41.37
C ASN A 546 -11.65 -10.89 -41.76
N TYR A 547 -11.60 -11.29 -43.04
CA TYR A 547 -10.59 -12.25 -43.49
C TYR A 547 -9.18 -11.67 -43.30
N LEU A 548 -8.97 -10.40 -43.67
CA LEU A 548 -7.69 -9.70 -43.53
C LEU A 548 -7.23 -9.64 -42.07
N GLN A 549 -8.15 -9.48 -41.13
CA GLN A 549 -7.85 -9.43 -39.70
C GLN A 549 -7.21 -10.72 -39.17
N HIS A 550 -7.53 -11.88 -39.76
CA HIS A 550 -6.99 -13.18 -39.34
C HIS A 550 -5.75 -13.62 -40.14
N THR A 551 -5.57 -13.16 -41.38
CA THR A 551 -4.52 -13.69 -42.29
C THR A 551 -3.31 -12.79 -42.46
N ASP A 552 -3.47 -11.46 -42.39
CA ASP A 552 -2.38 -10.56 -42.73
C ASP A 552 -1.48 -10.32 -41.52
N ASN A 553 -0.19 -10.59 -41.69
CA ASN A 553 0.85 -10.10 -40.78
C ASN A 553 0.81 -8.56 -40.84
N ILE A 554 0.10 -7.91 -39.90
CA ILE A 554 0.17 -6.45 -39.78
C ILE A 554 1.51 -6.08 -39.12
N GLY A 555 2.57 -6.14 -39.90
CA GLY A 555 3.69 -5.23 -39.78
C GLY A 555 3.25 -3.85 -40.28
N GLY A 556 2.61 -3.08 -39.39
CA GLY A 556 2.26 -1.65 -39.53
C GLY A 556 0.89 -1.37 -40.16
N THR A 557 0.00 -0.51 -39.62
CA THR A 557 0.01 0.38 -38.46
C THR A 557 -1.31 0.21 -37.70
N GLY A 558 -1.28 -0.43 -36.51
CA GLY A 558 -2.35 -0.19 -35.53
C GLY A 558 -2.71 -1.24 -34.48
N TYR A 559 -2.28 -2.49 -34.58
CA TYR A 559 -2.31 -3.54 -33.53
C TYR A 559 -1.27 -4.58 -33.97
N GLY A 560 -0.41 -5.17 -33.14
CA GLY A 560 -0.53 -5.44 -31.71
C GLY A 560 0.03 -6.81 -31.35
N ASN A 561 1.05 -7.36 -32.03
CA ASN A 561 1.48 -8.75 -31.80
C ASN A 561 2.99 -9.04 -32.00
N GLY A 562 3.87 -8.04 -32.08
CA GLY A 562 5.33 -8.27 -32.09
C GLY A 562 5.84 -9.23 -33.17
N GLY A 563 5.18 -9.28 -34.34
CA GLY A 563 5.51 -10.22 -35.42
C GLY A 563 5.08 -11.67 -35.21
N LEU A 564 4.27 -11.97 -34.18
CA LEU A 564 3.80 -13.32 -33.87
C LEU A 564 2.80 -13.84 -34.91
N PRO A 565 2.92 -15.11 -35.35
CA PRO A 565 2.13 -15.67 -36.45
C PRO A 565 0.66 -15.92 -36.07
N PRO A 566 -0.25 -15.99 -37.05
CA PRO A 566 -1.67 -16.30 -36.82
C PRO A 566 -1.89 -17.72 -36.28
N VAL A 567 -0.94 -18.63 -36.52
CA VAL A 567 -0.92 -20.00 -35.98
C VAL A 567 0.42 -20.23 -35.30
N LEU A 568 0.39 -20.72 -34.06
CA LEU A 568 1.57 -21.00 -33.24
C LEU A 568 1.56 -22.47 -32.80
N THR A 569 2.66 -23.19 -32.99
CA THR A 569 2.83 -24.56 -32.45
C THR A 569 3.77 -24.52 -31.26
N LYS A 570 3.29 -24.96 -30.09
CA LYS A 570 4.05 -25.02 -28.82
C LYS A 570 3.76 -26.35 -28.14
N ASN A 571 4.80 -27.09 -27.73
CA ASN A 571 4.67 -28.36 -26.99
C ASN A 571 3.69 -29.36 -27.65
N ASP A 572 3.78 -29.52 -28.97
CA ASP A 572 2.91 -30.37 -29.81
C ASP A 572 1.43 -29.95 -29.86
N VAL A 573 1.12 -28.77 -29.34
CA VAL A 573 -0.20 -28.15 -29.43
C VAL A 573 -0.17 -27.03 -30.47
N VAL A 574 -1.13 -27.05 -31.38
CA VAL A 574 -1.34 -25.96 -32.33
C VAL A 574 -2.28 -24.95 -31.69
N HIS A 575 -2.02 -23.66 -31.90
CA HIS A 575 -2.81 -22.56 -31.35
C HIS A 575 -3.18 -21.57 -32.44
N ILE A 576 -4.35 -20.96 -32.30
CA ILE A 576 -4.89 -19.93 -33.21
C ILE A 576 -4.85 -18.59 -32.47
N ARG A 577 -4.31 -17.57 -33.13
CA ARG A 577 -4.24 -16.22 -32.57
C ARG A 577 -5.65 -15.62 -32.48
N TYR A 578 -5.96 -15.04 -31.32
CA TYR A 578 -7.18 -14.27 -31.12
C TYR A 578 -7.16 -12.98 -31.97
N ALA A 579 -8.27 -12.72 -32.67
CA ALA A 579 -8.45 -11.49 -33.43
C ALA A 579 -9.47 -10.56 -32.72
N PRO A 580 -9.04 -9.44 -32.09
CA PRO A 580 -9.96 -8.53 -31.42
C PRO A 580 -10.80 -7.74 -32.43
N ALA A 581 -12.12 -7.73 -32.30
CA ALA A 581 -13.03 -7.03 -33.22
C ALA A 581 -12.63 -5.56 -33.45
N GLN A 582 -12.39 -5.19 -34.70
CA GLN A 582 -11.93 -3.86 -35.11
C GLN A 582 -13.07 -3.03 -35.71
N PRO A 583 -13.07 -1.69 -35.52
CA PRO A 583 -13.89 -0.81 -36.34
C PRO A 583 -13.28 -0.70 -37.75
N TYR A 584 -13.61 -1.63 -38.65
CA TYR A 584 -13.31 -1.52 -40.08
C TYR A 584 -14.56 -1.16 -40.89
N GLY A 585 -14.52 -0.04 -41.62
CA GLY A 585 -15.57 0.38 -42.55
C GLY A 585 -16.66 1.30 -41.96
N THR A 586 -17.85 1.27 -42.56
CA THR A 586 -18.99 2.16 -42.24
C THR A 586 -19.83 1.73 -41.04
N ASN A 587 -19.55 0.57 -40.45
CA ASN A 587 -20.20 0.11 -39.23
C ASN A 587 -19.26 0.41 -38.07
N THR A 588 -19.37 1.61 -37.49
CA THR A 588 -18.64 2.02 -36.29
C THR A 588 -19.11 1.14 -35.12
N GLN A 589 -18.51 -0.04 -35.03
CA GLN A 589 -18.67 -0.86 -33.84
C GLN A 589 -18.11 -0.04 -32.68
N SER A 590 -18.91 0.14 -31.63
CA SER A 590 -18.39 0.60 -30.35
C SER A 590 -17.49 -0.49 -29.79
N SER A 591 -16.27 -0.64 -30.36
CA SER A 591 -15.15 -1.49 -29.92
C SER A 591 -14.62 -1.00 -28.57
N SER A 592 -15.52 -0.91 -27.61
CA SER A 592 -15.40 -0.05 -26.44
C SER A 592 -14.71 -0.81 -25.32
N ASN A 593 -13.38 -0.86 -25.34
CA ASN A 593 -12.51 -1.24 -24.20
C ASN A 593 -12.28 -2.75 -23.89
N PRO A 594 -11.84 -3.64 -24.81
CA PRO A 594 -11.61 -5.09 -24.58
C PRO A 594 -11.01 -5.48 -23.24
N TYR A 595 -10.08 -4.70 -22.68
CA TYR A 595 -9.42 -5.05 -21.43
C TYR A 595 -9.51 -3.91 -20.41
N ALA A 596 -10.41 -4.07 -19.43
CA ALA A 596 -10.43 -3.27 -18.21
C ALA A 596 -10.20 -4.19 -16.99
N LEU A 597 -9.96 -3.60 -15.82
CA LEU A 597 -9.80 -4.35 -14.57
C LEU A 597 -11.15 -4.82 -14.02
N GLY A 598 -11.22 -6.08 -13.56
CA GLY A 598 -12.32 -6.64 -12.77
C GLY A 598 -12.43 -5.95 -11.42
N GLY A 599 -13.59 -5.40 -11.05
CA GLY A 599 -13.75 -4.77 -9.73
C GLY A 599 -12.76 -3.62 -9.46
N HIS A 600 -12.89 -2.96 -8.30
CA HIS A 600 -12.02 -1.83 -7.95
C HIS A 600 -10.76 -2.23 -7.15
N LEU A 601 -10.73 -3.44 -6.59
CA LEU A 601 -9.60 -3.94 -5.81
C LEU A 601 -8.94 -5.20 -6.36
N SER A 602 -9.39 -5.76 -7.48
CA SER A 602 -8.68 -6.93 -8.02
C SER A 602 -7.24 -6.55 -8.35
N SER A 603 -6.32 -7.47 -8.07
CA SER A 603 -5.01 -7.36 -8.66
C SER A 603 -5.16 -7.35 -10.18
N ALA A 604 -4.50 -6.42 -10.85
CA ALA A 604 -4.48 -6.40 -12.30
C ALA A 604 -4.04 -7.75 -12.86
N PHE A 605 -3.10 -8.40 -12.18
CA PHE A 605 -2.58 -9.70 -12.53
C PHE A 605 -2.50 -10.55 -11.27
N SER A 606 -3.16 -11.71 -11.26
CA SER A 606 -3.00 -12.71 -10.21
C SER A 606 -1.68 -13.44 -10.46
N THR A 607 -0.62 -12.89 -9.89
CA THR A 607 0.76 -13.27 -10.18
C THR A 607 1.21 -14.45 -9.30
N HIS A 608 1.49 -15.59 -9.91
CA HIS A 608 2.18 -16.72 -9.30
C HIS A 608 3.50 -16.99 -10.05
N PRO A 609 4.59 -17.46 -9.39
CA PRO A 609 5.87 -17.72 -10.05
C PRO A 609 5.79 -18.68 -11.25
N LYS A 610 4.78 -19.54 -11.28
CA LYS A 610 4.55 -20.51 -12.37
C LYS A 610 3.66 -20.01 -13.50
N MET A 611 2.70 -19.17 -13.19
CA MET A 611 1.71 -18.68 -14.14
C MET A 611 1.10 -17.40 -13.60
N THR A 612 0.98 -16.40 -14.45
CA THR A 612 0.19 -15.22 -14.13
C THR A 612 -1.16 -15.29 -14.81
N VAL A 613 -2.23 -15.07 -14.05
CA VAL A 613 -3.61 -15.04 -14.56
C VAL A 613 -4.10 -13.61 -14.68
N PHE A 614 -4.75 -13.29 -15.79
CA PHE A 614 -5.42 -12.03 -16.02
C PHE A 614 -6.90 -12.26 -16.34
N THR A 615 -7.77 -11.52 -15.66
CA THR A 615 -9.22 -11.57 -15.86
C THR A 615 -9.74 -10.20 -16.31
N PRO A 616 -9.97 -9.98 -17.61
CA PRO A 616 -10.53 -8.74 -18.09
C PRO A 616 -11.96 -8.54 -17.58
N TYR A 617 -12.23 -7.33 -17.10
CA TYR A 617 -13.60 -6.84 -16.98
C TYR A 617 -14.10 -6.36 -18.32
N VAL A 618 -15.23 -6.92 -18.70
CA VAL A 618 -15.86 -6.73 -19.99
C VAL A 618 -17.26 -6.16 -19.75
N GLY A 619 -17.45 -4.86 -20.00
CA GLY A 619 -18.77 -4.25 -19.86
C GLY A 619 -19.77 -4.75 -20.92
N VAL A 620 -20.98 -4.16 -20.90
CA VAL A 620 -22.17 -4.52 -21.70
C VAL A 620 -21.98 -4.53 -23.23
N ASN A 621 -20.81 -4.13 -23.73
CA ASN A 621 -20.48 -4.04 -25.15
C ASN A 621 -19.34 -5.02 -25.51
N ALA A 622 -19.71 -6.15 -26.11
CA ALA A 622 -18.90 -6.82 -27.14
C ALA A 622 -17.49 -7.32 -26.73
N LYS A 623 -17.32 -8.16 -25.70
CA LYS A 623 -16.03 -8.83 -25.48
C LYS A 623 -16.23 -10.25 -24.99
N ARG A 624 -15.29 -11.11 -25.35
CA ARG A 624 -15.21 -12.50 -24.88
C ARG A 624 -14.89 -12.47 -23.40
N ASN A 625 -15.67 -13.20 -22.59
CA ASN A 625 -15.42 -13.35 -21.16
C ASN A 625 -14.36 -14.42 -20.97
N ILE A 626 -13.10 -14.02 -21.13
CA ILE A 626 -11.96 -14.94 -21.10
C ILE A 626 -11.20 -14.84 -19.79
N VAL A 627 -10.55 -15.92 -19.43
CA VAL A 627 -9.49 -15.94 -18.43
C VAL A 627 -8.19 -16.21 -19.17
N LEU A 628 -7.25 -15.28 -19.06
CA LEU A 628 -5.95 -15.37 -19.72
C LEU A 628 -4.90 -15.86 -18.74
N GLY A 629 -3.95 -16.65 -19.21
CA GLY A 629 -2.75 -16.98 -18.47
C GLY A 629 -1.49 -16.78 -19.30
N THR A 630 -0.37 -16.52 -18.63
CA THR A 630 0.94 -16.42 -19.27
C THR A 630 2.02 -17.00 -18.38
N THR A 631 3.08 -17.54 -19.00
CA THR A 631 4.29 -18.03 -18.34
C THR A 631 5.56 -17.37 -18.88
N ASP A 632 5.44 -16.45 -19.84
CA ASP A 632 6.57 -15.81 -20.56
C ASP A 632 6.60 -14.29 -20.38
N GLY A 633 6.02 -13.80 -19.29
CA GLY A 633 6.05 -12.38 -18.95
C GLY A 633 5.10 -11.52 -19.77
N GLY A 634 4.05 -12.13 -20.32
CA GLY A 634 2.99 -11.43 -21.06
C GLY A 634 3.28 -11.21 -22.55
N ARG A 635 4.33 -11.85 -23.10
CA ARG A 635 4.58 -11.87 -24.54
C ARG A 635 3.50 -12.68 -25.26
N THR A 636 3.20 -13.86 -24.72
CA THR A 636 2.10 -14.68 -25.22
C THR A 636 1.14 -15.02 -24.08
N TRP A 637 -0.14 -14.94 -24.39
CA TRP A 637 -1.24 -15.22 -23.48
C TRP A 637 -2.04 -16.40 -24.00
N CYS A 638 -2.26 -17.40 -23.17
CA CYS A 638 -3.13 -18.52 -23.46
C CYS A 638 -4.52 -18.26 -22.88
N VAL A 639 -5.57 -18.53 -23.65
CA VAL A 639 -6.94 -18.54 -23.12
C VAL A 639 -7.15 -19.82 -22.30
N LEU A 640 -7.09 -19.69 -20.97
CA LEU A 640 -7.34 -20.77 -20.02
C LEU A 640 -8.83 -21.11 -19.94
N HIS A 641 -9.69 -20.12 -20.13
CA HIS A 641 -11.12 -20.33 -20.10
C HIS A 641 -11.84 -19.25 -20.88
N GLU A 642 -12.98 -19.59 -21.46
CA GLU A 642 -13.89 -18.63 -22.07
C GLU A 642 -15.30 -18.98 -21.61
N PHE A 643 -15.91 -18.11 -20.83
CA PHE A 643 -17.28 -18.30 -20.38
C PHE A 643 -18.25 -18.24 -21.58
N GLY A 644 -19.32 -19.03 -21.51
CA GLY A 644 -20.43 -18.93 -22.45
C GLY A 644 -21.07 -17.54 -22.41
N ILE A 645 -21.67 -17.12 -23.51
CA ILE A 645 -22.33 -15.81 -23.57
C ILE A 645 -23.59 -15.77 -22.68
N GLY A 646 -23.64 -14.80 -21.75
CA GLY A 646 -24.81 -14.52 -20.89
C GLY A 646 -25.94 -13.75 -21.57
N GLN A 647 -26.99 -13.40 -20.80
CA GLN A 647 -28.19 -12.72 -21.31
C GLN A 647 -27.97 -11.27 -21.80
N MET A 648 -26.74 -10.74 -21.74
CA MET A 648 -26.41 -9.36 -22.11
C MET A 648 -25.49 -9.24 -23.34
N MET A 649 -25.73 -9.97 -24.43
CA MET A 649 -25.23 -9.58 -25.77
C MET A 649 -25.62 -8.11 -26.12
N SER A 650 -24.71 -7.15 -26.04
CA SER A 650 -24.79 -5.99 -26.95
C SER A 650 -25.04 -6.51 -28.37
N GLY A 651 -25.74 -5.75 -29.23
CA GLY A 651 -25.91 -6.07 -30.66
C GLY A 651 -24.57 -6.13 -31.40
N TRP A 652 -23.78 -7.14 -31.09
CA TRP A 652 -22.39 -7.35 -31.40
C TRP A 652 -22.25 -8.56 -32.30
N GLY A 653 -21.23 -8.47 -33.14
CA GLY A 653 -20.97 -9.41 -34.20
C GLY A 653 -21.02 -8.68 -35.53
N ASN A 654 -20.28 -9.22 -36.47
CA ASN A 654 -20.28 -8.70 -37.81
C ASN A 654 -21.57 -9.10 -38.49
N SER A 655 -22.27 -8.14 -39.09
CA SER A 655 -23.30 -8.46 -40.06
C SER A 655 -22.67 -9.39 -41.10
N LEU A 656 -23.33 -10.51 -41.36
CA LEU A 656 -22.95 -11.35 -42.49
C LEU A 656 -23.39 -10.66 -43.78
N ASN A 657 -22.56 -10.68 -44.81
CA ASN A 657 -22.86 -10.30 -46.18
C ASN A 657 -23.17 -11.56 -46.97
N LEU A 658 -24.42 -12.04 -46.89
CA LEU A 658 -24.84 -13.24 -47.63
C LEU A 658 -24.99 -12.92 -49.14
N PRO A 659 -24.82 -13.91 -50.05
CA PRO A 659 -24.95 -13.71 -51.49
C PRO A 659 -26.30 -13.13 -51.89
N SER A 660 -26.30 -12.21 -52.87
CA SER A 660 -27.51 -11.65 -53.46
C SER A 660 -28.20 -12.71 -54.34
N GLY A 661 -29.31 -13.26 -53.85
CA GLY A 661 -30.16 -14.23 -54.55
C GLY A 661 -31.45 -14.45 -53.76
N SER A 662 -32.52 -14.92 -54.42
CA SER A 662 -33.77 -15.24 -53.75
C SER A 662 -33.59 -16.49 -52.89
N TYR A 663 -33.44 -16.31 -51.57
CA TYR A 663 -33.46 -17.41 -50.61
C TYR A 663 -34.68 -18.31 -50.86
N SER A 664 -34.45 -19.62 -50.94
CA SER A 664 -35.52 -20.60 -51.08
C SER A 664 -36.24 -20.77 -49.73
N SER A 665 -37.47 -20.28 -49.64
CA SER A 665 -38.29 -20.38 -48.42
C SER A 665 -38.30 -21.81 -47.87
N GLY A 666 -37.98 -21.96 -46.59
CA GLY A 666 -37.90 -23.26 -45.91
C GLY A 666 -36.61 -24.06 -46.13
N ALA A 667 -35.60 -23.55 -46.85
CA ALA A 667 -34.33 -24.26 -47.04
C ALA A 667 -33.53 -24.45 -45.72
N LEU A 668 -33.67 -23.50 -44.79
CA LEU A 668 -33.10 -23.55 -43.45
C LEU A 668 -34.20 -23.51 -42.38
N SER A 669 -33.88 -24.05 -41.21
CA SER A 669 -34.57 -23.76 -39.95
C SER A 669 -33.58 -23.18 -38.94
N VAL A 670 -34.08 -22.44 -37.96
CA VAL A 670 -33.28 -21.92 -36.84
C VAL A 670 -33.71 -22.58 -35.54
N SER A 671 -32.75 -22.92 -34.69
CA SER A 671 -32.98 -23.40 -33.32
C SER A 671 -32.24 -22.50 -32.34
N ILE A 672 -32.89 -22.20 -31.21
CA ILE A 672 -32.26 -21.53 -30.07
C ILE A 672 -31.55 -22.55 -29.21
N ARG A 673 -30.33 -22.23 -28.81
CA ARG A 673 -29.66 -22.94 -27.72
C ARG A 673 -29.91 -22.25 -26.38
N GLU A 674 -30.39 -23.03 -25.42
CA GLU A 674 -30.46 -22.71 -24.01
C GLU A 674 -29.42 -23.52 -23.22
N TYR A 675 -29.12 -23.06 -22.01
CA TYR A 675 -28.28 -23.78 -21.07
C TYR A 675 -29.17 -24.54 -20.08
N ASN A 676 -28.87 -25.82 -19.88
CA ASN A 676 -29.38 -26.56 -18.74
C ASN A 676 -28.52 -26.21 -17.54
N HIS A 677 -29.02 -25.28 -16.74
CA HIS A 677 -28.28 -24.72 -15.63
C HIS A 677 -28.16 -25.75 -14.48
N PRO A 678 -26.98 -25.83 -13.83
CA PRO A 678 -26.82 -26.54 -12.56
C PRO A 678 -27.89 -26.13 -11.55
N SER A 679 -28.30 -27.05 -10.70
CA SER A 679 -29.32 -26.82 -9.68
C SER A 679 -28.98 -27.54 -8.38
N GLU A 680 -29.81 -27.38 -7.36
CA GLU A 680 -29.64 -28.12 -6.11
C GLU A 680 -29.85 -29.64 -6.30
N ALA A 681 -30.79 -30.03 -7.18
CA ALA A 681 -31.10 -31.43 -7.46
C ALA A 681 -30.09 -32.08 -8.42
N ASP A 682 -29.54 -31.30 -9.35
CA ASP A 682 -28.56 -31.75 -10.33
C ASP A 682 -27.48 -30.69 -10.48
N LYS A 683 -26.42 -30.83 -9.67
CA LYS A 683 -25.30 -29.90 -9.66
C LYS A 683 -24.45 -30.03 -10.91
N GLU A 684 -24.48 -31.15 -11.64
CA GLU A 684 -23.66 -31.38 -12.84
C GLU A 684 -24.53 -31.98 -13.95
N PRO A 685 -25.34 -31.14 -14.64
CA PRO A 685 -26.28 -31.61 -15.64
C PRO A 685 -25.63 -32.49 -16.69
N ALA A 686 -26.20 -33.68 -16.91
CA ALA A 686 -25.66 -34.65 -17.87
C ALA A 686 -25.58 -34.08 -19.30
N ASN A 687 -26.49 -33.18 -19.66
CA ASN A 687 -26.49 -32.41 -20.90
C ASN A 687 -26.54 -30.91 -20.58
N ALA A 688 -25.49 -30.16 -20.92
CA ALA A 688 -25.38 -28.73 -20.61
C ALA A 688 -26.22 -27.85 -21.55
N PHE A 689 -26.61 -28.34 -22.73
CA PHE A 689 -27.34 -27.56 -23.72
C PHE A 689 -28.71 -28.17 -24.02
N LYS A 690 -29.67 -27.29 -24.22
CA LYS A 690 -30.99 -27.62 -24.78
C LYS A 690 -31.19 -26.85 -26.07
N TYR A 691 -31.44 -27.57 -27.15
CA TYR A 691 -31.79 -26.99 -28.45
C TYR A 691 -33.29 -27.03 -28.63
N LYS A 692 -33.91 -25.86 -28.81
CA LYS A 692 -35.36 -25.78 -29.07
C LYS A 692 -35.70 -26.37 -30.43
N SER A 693 -36.94 -26.82 -30.55
CA SER A 693 -37.54 -27.30 -31.80
C SER A 693 -37.28 -26.30 -32.94
N PRO A 694 -36.66 -26.72 -34.07
CA PRO A 694 -36.29 -25.80 -35.14
C PRO A 694 -37.51 -25.13 -35.80
N VAL A 695 -37.43 -23.82 -36.05
CA VAL A 695 -38.46 -23.03 -36.74
C VAL A 695 -37.98 -22.70 -38.15
N ALA A 696 -38.81 -22.93 -39.17
CA ALA A 696 -38.42 -22.72 -40.57
C ALA A 696 -38.15 -21.23 -40.87
N VAL A 697 -37.10 -20.96 -41.65
CA VAL A 697 -36.78 -19.63 -42.16
C VAL A 697 -37.54 -19.43 -43.47
N THR A 698 -38.35 -18.37 -43.55
CA THR A 698 -39.19 -18.04 -44.70
C THR A 698 -38.52 -17.04 -45.64
N SER A 699 -37.65 -16.16 -45.12
CA SER A 699 -36.88 -15.24 -45.95
C SER A 699 -35.56 -14.84 -45.29
N ILE A 700 -34.59 -14.50 -46.14
CA ILE A 700 -33.33 -13.84 -45.79
C ILE A 700 -33.25 -12.58 -46.64
N SER A 701 -33.05 -11.43 -46.01
CA SER A 701 -32.88 -10.16 -46.73
C SER A 701 -31.58 -9.48 -46.31
N THR A 702 -30.85 -8.98 -47.30
CA THR A 702 -29.59 -8.25 -47.10
C THR A 702 -29.77 -6.81 -47.57
N SER A 703 -29.77 -5.84 -46.65
CA SER A 703 -29.88 -4.41 -47.01
C SER A 703 -29.07 -3.54 -46.05
N GLY A 704 -28.39 -2.52 -46.57
CA GLY A 704 -27.62 -1.57 -45.76
C GLY A 704 -26.53 -2.21 -44.90
N GLY A 705 -25.92 -3.31 -45.35
CA GLY A 705 -24.92 -4.06 -44.57
C GLY A 705 -25.49 -4.80 -43.37
N LYS A 706 -26.77 -5.18 -43.40
CA LYS A 706 -27.44 -6.00 -42.40
C LYS A 706 -28.07 -7.22 -43.06
N THR A 707 -28.04 -8.35 -42.36
CA THR A 707 -28.76 -9.58 -42.75
C THR A 707 -29.93 -9.79 -41.82
N ILE A 708 -31.15 -9.69 -42.34
CA ILE A 708 -32.39 -9.93 -41.58
C ILE A 708 -32.97 -11.28 -41.96
N ILE A 709 -33.22 -12.10 -40.95
CA ILE A 709 -33.84 -13.42 -41.05
C ILE A 709 -35.31 -13.29 -40.63
N THR A 710 -36.22 -13.83 -41.45
CA THR A 710 -37.64 -13.98 -41.10
C THR A 710 -37.99 -15.46 -40.96
N THR A 711 -38.70 -15.81 -39.89
CA THR A 711 -39.14 -17.19 -39.60
C THR A 711 -40.64 -17.38 -39.83
N SER A 712 -41.09 -18.64 -39.97
CA SER A 712 -42.50 -19.01 -40.22
C SER A 712 -43.40 -18.83 -38.99
N GLY A 713 -42.81 -18.71 -37.81
CA GLY A 713 -43.51 -18.46 -36.56
C GLY A 713 -42.57 -17.79 -35.56
N ASP A 714 -43.08 -17.56 -34.35
CA ASP A 714 -42.29 -17.02 -33.26
C ASP A 714 -41.10 -17.93 -33.01
N TYR A 715 -39.90 -17.37 -33.12
CA TYR A 715 -38.69 -18.11 -32.75
C TYR A 715 -38.47 -18.06 -31.23
N GLY A 716 -39.39 -17.46 -30.44
CA GLY A 716 -39.46 -17.49 -28.98
C GLY A 716 -40.20 -16.27 -28.40
N SER A 717 -41.25 -16.48 -27.60
CA SER A 717 -42.01 -15.40 -26.94
C SER A 717 -41.15 -14.72 -25.87
N GLY A 718 -40.88 -13.41 -25.99
CA GLY A 718 -40.25 -12.62 -24.92
C GLY A 718 -38.74 -12.42 -25.00
N GLY A 719 -38.10 -12.73 -26.13
CA GLY A 719 -36.77 -12.22 -26.44
C GLY A 719 -35.67 -13.28 -26.44
N ILE A 720 -35.25 -13.67 -27.64
CA ILE A 720 -33.81 -13.57 -27.90
C ILE A 720 -33.50 -12.09 -27.91
N THR A 721 -33.41 -11.45 -26.74
CA THR A 721 -32.64 -10.22 -26.76
C THR A 721 -31.19 -10.61 -27.11
N LYS A 722 -30.67 -11.76 -26.62
CA LYS A 722 -29.22 -11.97 -26.45
C LYS A 722 -28.79 -13.47 -26.21
N GLY A 723 -28.86 -14.38 -27.20
CA GLY A 723 -28.43 -15.80 -27.04
C GLY A 723 -27.88 -16.46 -28.32
N TYR A 724 -27.40 -17.71 -28.22
CA TYR A 724 -26.86 -18.48 -29.36
C TYR A 724 -27.97 -19.09 -30.23
N ILE A 725 -27.86 -18.91 -31.54
CA ILE A 725 -28.69 -19.63 -32.51
C ILE A 725 -27.84 -20.55 -33.39
N ALA A 726 -28.44 -21.66 -33.82
CA ALA A 726 -27.87 -22.59 -34.77
C ALA A 726 -28.85 -22.83 -35.92
N PHE A 727 -28.35 -22.91 -37.15
CA PHE A 727 -29.17 -23.25 -38.31
C PHE A 727 -29.16 -24.75 -38.56
N LYS A 728 -30.32 -25.28 -38.93
CA LYS A 728 -30.51 -26.61 -39.50
C LYS A 728 -30.72 -26.46 -40.99
N LYS A 729 -30.00 -27.24 -41.80
CA LYS A 729 -30.35 -27.39 -43.22
C LYS A 729 -31.54 -28.34 -43.38
N ASN A 730 -32.56 -27.90 -44.12
CA ASN A 730 -33.72 -28.75 -44.45
C ASN A 730 -33.54 -29.40 -45.83
N SER A 731 -32.75 -28.78 -46.69
CA SER A 731 -32.36 -29.26 -48.02
C SER A 731 -30.95 -28.75 -48.35
N PRO A 732 -30.13 -29.49 -49.11
CA PRO A 732 -28.84 -28.99 -49.58
C PRO A 732 -28.98 -27.70 -50.39
N GLY A 733 -28.06 -26.75 -50.22
CA GLY A 733 -28.02 -25.54 -51.05
C GLY A 733 -26.91 -24.55 -50.67
N ASP A 734 -26.99 -23.35 -51.25
CA ASP A 734 -25.98 -22.28 -51.13
C ASP A 734 -25.75 -21.78 -49.69
N TYR A 735 -26.65 -22.12 -48.76
CA TYR A 735 -26.60 -21.70 -47.36
C TYR A 735 -26.16 -22.81 -46.40
N ASP A 736 -25.72 -23.97 -46.90
CA ASP A 736 -25.25 -25.10 -46.07
C ASP A 736 -24.09 -24.71 -45.15
N TYR A 737 -23.28 -23.72 -45.53
CA TYR A 737 -22.22 -23.20 -44.68
C TYR A 737 -22.75 -22.48 -43.42
N LEU A 738 -24.04 -22.16 -43.32
CA LEU A 738 -24.62 -21.65 -42.07
C LEU A 738 -25.03 -22.77 -41.11
N ALA A 739 -25.19 -24.00 -41.61
CA ALA A 739 -25.81 -25.08 -40.85
C ALA A 739 -24.85 -25.70 -39.83
N ASN A 740 -25.39 -25.98 -38.65
CA ASN A 740 -24.72 -26.72 -37.59
C ASN A 740 -25.18 -28.18 -37.58
N THR A 741 -24.21 -29.10 -37.59
CA THR A 741 -24.47 -30.55 -37.57
C THR A 741 -25.13 -31.05 -36.29
N VAL A 742 -25.14 -30.26 -35.20
CA VAL A 742 -25.85 -30.61 -33.96
C VAL A 742 -27.37 -30.74 -34.18
N LEU A 743 -27.91 -30.11 -35.23
CA LEU A 743 -29.34 -30.12 -35.54
C LEU A 743 -29.71 -31.12 -36.66
N ASP A 744 -28.75 -31.90 -37.16
CA ASP A 744 -29.02 -32.89 -38.21
C ASP A 744 -30.01 -33.94 -37.69
N GLY A 745 -31.13 -34.11 -38.39
CA GLY A 745 -32.21 -35.02 -37.98
C GLY A 745 -33.07 -34.53 -36.80
N VAL A 746 -32.76 -33.38 -36.18
CA VAL A 746 -33.51 -32.85 -35.04
C VAL A 746 -34.82 -32.19 -35.50
N SER A 747 -35.96 -32.62 -34.95
CA SER A 747 -37.29 -32.06 -35.24
C SER A 747 -38.03 -31.55 -34.01
N THR A 748 -37.53 -31.86 -32.81
CA THR A 748 -38.10 -31.51 -31.51
C THR A 748 -37.01 -31.01 -30.58
N ASP A 749 -37.38 -30.50 -29.41
CA ASP A 749 -36.42 -30.09 -28.38
C ASP A 749 -35.45 -31.25 -28.07
N THR A 750 -34.15 -30.97 -28.02
CA THR A 750 -33.11 -31.99 -27.80
C THR A 750 -32.06 -31.49 -26.81
N ASP A 751 -31.77 -32.28 -25.78
CA ASP A 751 -30.70 -32.02 -24.82
C ASP A 751 -29.41 -32.73 -25.26
N THR A 752 -28.28 -32.03 -25.23
CA THR A 752 -26.97 -32.60 -25.60
C THR A 752 -25.81 -31.78 -25.01
N ASN A 753 -24.61 -32.37 -24.97
CA ASN A 753 -23.34 -31.64 -24.77
C ASN A 753 -22.65 -31.27 -26.10
N SER A 754 -23.17 -31.77 -27.23
CA SER A 754 -22.56 -31.52 -28.54
C SER A 754 -22.78 -30.08 -28.98
N VAL A 755 -21.74 -29.50 -29.58
CA VAL A 755 -21.79 -28.22 -30.29
C VAL A 755 -21.79 -28.40 -31.82
N GLY A 756 -21.87 -29.65 -32.27
CA GLY A 756 -21.75 -30.05 -33.67
C GLY A 756 -20.44 -29.57 -34.28
N ASN A 757 -20.53 -28.88 -35.41
CA ASN A 757 -19.37 -28.30 -36.11
C ASN A 757 -18.95 -26.92 -35.56
N GLY A 758 -19.59 -26.45 -34.48
CA GLY A 758 -19.27 -25.17 -33.83
C GLY A 758 -19.80 -23.93 -34.56
N ARG A 759 -20.72 -24.09 -35.52
CA ARG A 759 -21.37 -22.96 -36.21
C ARG A 759 -22.54 -22.43 -35.40
N PHE A 760 -22.30 -21.32 -34.71
CA PHE A 760 -23.33 -20.59 -33.99
C PHE A 760 -23.30 -19.12 -34.41
N TYR A 761 -24.43 -18.47 -34.25
CA TYR A 761 -24.59 -17.08 -34.58
C TYR A 761 -25.26 -16.33 -33.43
N ALA A 762 -24.98 -15.03 -33.39
CA ALA A 762 -25.67 -14.10 -32.54
C ALA A 762 -26.88 -13.53 -33.30
N ALA A 763 -27.94 -13.20 -32.58
CA ALA A 763 -29.14 -12.59 -33.14
C ALA A 763 -29.49 -11.30 -32.40
N ARG A 764 -29.72 -10.21 -33.13
CA ARG A 764 -30.29 -8.97 -32.59
C ARG A 764 -31.79 -8.95 -32.89
N TYR A 765 -32.60 -8.93 -31.83
CA TYR A 765 -34.06 -8.87 -31.91
C TYR A 765 -34.56 -7.69 -32.77
N ILE A 766 -35.56 -7.95 -33.61
CA ILE A 766 -36.31 -6.93 -34.36
C ILE A 766 -37.81 -7.06 -34.08
N ALA A 767 -38.34 -8.28 -34.25
CA ALA A 767 -39.73 -8.64 -33.96
C ALA A 767 -39.83 -10.13 -33.60
N ASN A 768 -41.00 -10.61 -33.18
CA ASN A 768 -41.20 -12.01 -32.78
C ASN A 768 -40.80 -13.06 -33.83
N ASN A 769 -40.87 -12.72 -35.12
CA ASN A 769 -40.49 -13.58 -36.24
C ASN A 769 -39.35 -13.00 -37.09
N GLN A 770 -38.69 -11.91 -36.64
CA GLN A 770 -37.56 -11.29 -37.33
C GLN A 770 -36.38 -10.97 -36.40
N PHE A 771 -35.18 -11.23 -36.87
CA PHE A 771 -33.94 -10.82 -36.21
C PHE A 771 -32.84 -10.49 -37.22
N GLU A 772 -31.88 -9.66 -36.81
CA GLU A 772 -30.64 -9.49 -37.56
C GLU A 772 -29.62 -10.55 -37.16
N LEU A 773 -29.00 -11.18 -38.15
CA LEU A 773 -27.97 -12.20 -38.00
C LEU A 773 -26.58 -11.57 -37.88
N LEU A 774 -25.88 -11.93 -36.81
CA LEU A 774 -24.56 -11.44 -36.47
C LEU A 774 -23.60 -12.63 -36.30
N GLN A 775 -22.33 -12.46 -36.66
CA GLN A 775 -21.29 -13.43 -36.33
C GLN A 775 -21.18 -13.59 -34.81
N CYS A 776 -21.17 -14.84 -34.32
CA CYS A 776 -20.91 -15.10 -32.91
C CYS A 776 -19.40 -15.21 -32.69
N MET A 777 -18.85 -14.47 -31.74
CA MET A 777 -17.45 -14.65 -31.34
C MET A 777 -17.24 -14.97 -29.85
N GLY A 778 -18.23 -15.53 -29.15
CA GLY A 778 -18.05 -16.08 -27.81
C GLY A 778 -17.81 -17.60 -27.79
N GLY A 779 -17.50 -18.15 -26.62
CA GLY A 779 -17.18 -19.57 -26.40
C GLY A 779 -18.39 -20.47 -26.62
N VAL A 780 -18.36 -21.33 -27.64
CA VAL A 780 -19.52 -22.16 -28.00
C VAL A 780 -19.60 -23.45 -27.22
N ASP A 781 -18.51 -23.96 -26.68
CA ASP A 781 -18.41 -25.23 -25.97
C ASP A 781 -18.54 -25.14 -24.45
N GLU A 782 -18.61 -23.92 -23.94
CA GLU A 782 -18.67 -23.70 -22.51
C GLU A 782 -20.04 -24.10 -21.95
N LYS A 783 -20.04 -24.77 -20.79
CA LYS A 783 -21.23 -25.30 -20.11
C LYS A 783 -21.88 -24.29 -19.18
N ILE A 784 -21.14 -23.25 -18.80
CA ILE A 784 -21.64 -22.15 -17.97
C ILE A 784 -21.50 -20.80 -18.67
N LYS A 785 -22.52 -19.96 -18.54
CA LYS A 785 -22.49 -18.61 -19.11
C LYS A 785 -22.22 -17.56 -18.04
N ALA A 786 -21.54 -16.48 -18.41
CA ALA A 786 -21.32 -15.33 -17.53
C ALA A 786 -21.41 -14.04 -18.34
N HIS A 787 -21.74 -12.93 -17.67
CA HIS A 787 -21.75 -11.61 -18.31
C HIS A 787 -20.40 -10.91 -18.20
N HIS A 788 -19.71 -10.99 -17.07
CA HIS A 788 -18.34 -10.53 -16.88
C HIS A 788 -17.66 -11.13 -15.65
N VAL A 789 -16.33 -11.10 -15.64
CA VAL A 789 -15.51 -11.50 -14.50
C VAL A 789 -15.28 -10.29 -13.60
N HIS A 790 -15.53 -10.42 -12.29
CA HIS A 790 -15.35 -9.36 -11.30
C HIS A 790 -13.98 -9.40 -10.63
N SER A 791 -13.42 -10.58 -10.40
CA SER A 791 -12.16 -10.68 -9.69
C SER A 791 -11.41 -11.96 -10.03
N SER A 792 -10.09 -11.88 -9.91
CA SER A 792 -9.22 -13.03 -9.70
C SER A 792 -8.47 -12.81 -8.40
N ASN A 793 -8.50 -13.79 -7.51
CA ASN A 793 -7.76 -13.78 -6.26
C ASN A 793 -6.75 -14.92 -6.28
N LEU A 794 -5.49 -14.60 -6.01
CA LEU A 794 -4.45 -15.61 -5.82
C LEU A 794 -4.69 -16.35 -4.50
N ILE A 795 -4.61 -17.68 -4.55
CA ILE A 795 -4.58 -18.56 -3.37
C ILE A 795 -3.29 -19.40 -3.42
N LYS A 796 -3.04 -20.20 -2.38
CA LYS A 796 -1.79 -20.96 -2.21
C LYS A 796 -1.41 -21.79 -3.45
N ASP A 797 -2.38 -22.48 -4.03
CA ASP A 797 -2.20 -23.50 -5.07
C ASP A 797 -3.03 -23.21 -6.32
N GLY A 798 -3.42 -21.95 -6.54
CA GLY A 798 -4.10 -21.55 -7.77
C GLY A 798 -4.77 -20.18 -7.69
N VAL A 799 -5.81 -20.01 -8.50
CA VAL A 799 -6.53 -18.74 -8.63
C VAL A 799 -8.02 -18.98 -8.53
N ILE A 800 -8.70 -18.20 -7.68
CA ILE A 800 -10.16 -18.13 -7.64
C ILE A 800 -10.63 -17.04 -8.60
N VAL A 801 -11.50 -17.41 -9.53
CA VAL A 801 -12.13 -16.50 -10.48
C VAL A 801 -13.60 -16.37 -10.11
N ALA A 802 -14.08 -15.14 -9.94
CA ALA A 802 -15.45 -14.87 -9.55
C ALA A 802 -16.17 -14.01 -10.59
N THR A 803 -17.37 -14.43 -10.96
CA THR A 803 -18.26 -13.71 -11.88
C THR A 803 -19.24 -12.86 -11.11
N GLY A 804 -19.61 -11.73 -11.70
CA GLY A 804 -20.32 -10.63 -11.06
C GLY A 804 -21.84 -10.74 -11.04
N GLU A 805 -22.39 -11.91 -11.33
CA GLU A 805 -23.80 -12.09 -11.63
C GLU A 805 -24.52 -12.92 -10.55
N GLN A 806 -25.85 -12.87 -10.60
CA GLN A 806 -26.69 -13.80 -9.85
C GLN A 806 -26.90 -15.06 -10.69
N TYR A 807 -27.28 -16.14 -10.01
CA TYR A 807 -27.74 -17.35 -10.66
C TYR A 807 -28.85 -17.02 -11.69
N PRO A 808 -28.80 -17.61 -12.91
CA PRO A 808 -27.96 -18.73 -13.32
C PRO A 808 -26.67 -18.34 -14.04
N ASP A 809 -26.14 -17.13 -13.82
CA ASP A 809 -24.95 -16.61 -14.53
C ASP A 809 -23.78 -16.32 -13.54
N GLY A 810 -24.02 -16.50 -12.24
CA GLY A 810 -23.11 -16.15 -11.14
C GLY A 810 -22.27 -17.31 -10.64
N TRP A 811 -20.98 -17.30 -10.92
CA TRP A 811 -20.07 -18.42 -10.69
C TRP A 811 -18.84 -18.03 -9.88
N ILE A 812 -18.41 -18.96 -9.03
CA ILE A 812 -17.09 -18.96 -8.40
C ILE A 812 -16.36 -20.18 -8.94
N CYS A 813 -15.18 -19.97 -9.51
CA CYS A 813 -14.41 -20.98 -10.20
C CYS A 813 -12.96 -21.03 -9.67
N TYR A 814 -12.31 -22.17 -9.82
CA TYR A 814 -10.95 -22.43 -9.40
C TYR A 814 -10.10 -22.88 -10.58
N ILE A 815 -8.93 -22.26 -10.72
CA ILE A 815 -7.87 -22.63 -11.65
C ILE A 815 -6.70 -23.21 -10.85
N PRO A 816 -6.45 -24.52 -10.92
CA PRO A 816 -5.39 -25.15 -10.15
C PRO A 816 -4.00 -24.87 -10.72
N ILE A 817 -3.04 -24.63 -9.83
CA ILE A 817 -1.60 -24.53 -10.10
C ILE A 817 -0.90 -25.45 -9.10
N HIS A 818 -0.91 -26.75 -9.37
CA HIS A 818 -0.39 -27.76 -8.43
C HIS A 818 1.14 -27.76 -8.32
N GLN A 819 1.84 -27.29 -9.35
CA GLN A 819 3.30 -27.28 -9.41
C GLN A 819 3.83 -26.14 -8.54
N ILE A 820 4.17 -26.43 -7.28
CA ILE A 820 4.79 -25.45 -6.38
C ILE A 820 6.32 -25.55 -6.39
N ASP A 821 6.88 -26.69 -6.81
CA ASP A 821 8.32 -26.93 -6.83
C ASP A 821 8.99 -26.09 -7.90
N ASP A 822 10.00 -25.31 -7.53
CA ASP A 822 10.72 -24.39 -8.42
C ASP A 822 11.26 -25.06 -9.70
N PHE A 823 11.55 -26.36 -9.65
CA PHE A 823 12.10 -27.16 -10.76
C PHE A 823 11.08 -27.57 -11.82
N GLU A 824 9.79 -27.61 -11.48
CA GLU A 824 8.75 -28.05 -12.41
C GLU A 824 8.31 -26.92 -13.33
N SER A 825 8.36 -27.14 -14.64
CA SER A 825 7.80 -26.19 -15.62
C SER A 825 6.29 -26.31 -15.65
N TYR A 826 5.59 -25.18 -15.57
CA TYR A 826 4.15 -25.15 -15.81
C TYR A 826 3.87 -25.05 -17.30
N ASP A 827 3.35 -26.12 -17.90
CA ASP A 827 2.96 -26.14 -19.31
C ASP A 827 1.53 -25.59 -19.46
N ILE A 828 1.44 -24.26 -19.55
CA ILE A 828 0.16 -23.57 -19.76
C ILE A 828 -0.55 -24.01 -21.05
N TRP A 829 0.21 -24.37 -22.08
CA TRP A 829 -0.31 -24.72 -23.41
C TRP A 829 -1.05 -26.05 -23.39
N LYS A 830 -0.53 -27.02 -22.62
CA LYS A 830 -1.21 -28.31 -22.38
C LYS A 830 -2.25 -28.24 -21.27
N HIS A 831 -2.11 -27.33 -20.31
CA HIS A 831 -3.04 -27.22 -19.17
C HIS A 831 -4.48 -27.11 -19.64
N LYS A 832 -4.79 -26.22 -20.59
CA LYS A 832 -6.16 -26.08 -21.13
C LYS A 832 -6.68 -27.35 -21.80
N ILE A 833 -5.83 -28.11 -22.49
CA ILE A 833 -6.26 -29.36 -23.14
C ILE A 833 -6.60 -30.42 -22.10
N ASN A 834 -5.77 -30.55 -21.07
CA ASN A 834 -5.95 -31.53 -19.99
C ASN A 834 -7.08 -31.13 -19.03
N HIS A 835 -7.36 -29.82 -18.93
CA HIS A 835 -8.39 -29.23 -18.09
C HIS A 835 -9.29 -28.32 -18.96
N PRO A 836 -10.16 -28.89 -19.81
CA PRO A 836 -10.95 -28.13 -20.77
C PRO A 836 -11.91 -27.14 -20.10
N TYR A 837 -12.27 -27.36 -18.83
CA TYR A 837 -13.12 -26.49 -18.04
C TYR A 837 -12.43 -26.10 -16.74
N ILE A 838 -12.68 -24.87 -16.26
CA ILE A 838 -12.30 -24.46 -14.90
C ILE A 838 -13.22 -25.14 -13.90
N ILE A 839 -12.72 -25.39 -12.69
CA ILE A 839 -13.49 -26.10 -11.66
C ILE A 839 -14.49 -25.12 -11.07
N ARG A 840 -15.78 -25.31 -11.35
CA ARG A 840 -16.85 -24.52 -10.73
C ARG A 840 -17.11 -24.99 -9.29
N LEU A 841 -17.30 -24.04 -8.39
CA LEU A 841 -17.48 -24.31 -6.96
C LEU A 841 -18.94 -24.20 -6.50
N ASN A 842 -19.76 -23.35 -7.14
CA ASN A 842 -21.16 -23.11 -6.76
C ASN A 842 -22.15 -23.49 -7.89
N SER A 843 -23.41 -23.75 -7.53
CA SER A 843 -24.41 -24.37 -8.40
C SER A 843 -25.85 -23.87 -8.25
N THR A 844 -26.21 -23.12 -7.20
CA THR A 844 -27.63 -22.83 -6.92
C THR A 844 -27.93 -21.33 -6.80
N GLN A 845 -29.21 -20.98 -6.84
CA GLN A 845 -29.71 -19.62 -6.55
C GLN A 845 -29.55 -19.20 -5.08
N HIS A 846 -29.22 -20.12 -4.18
CA HIS A 846 -28.99 -19.86 -2.76
C HIS A 846 -27.49 -19.78 -2.42
N SER A 847 -26.63 -20.05 -3.42
CA SER A 847 -25.18 -20.03 -3.27
C SER A 847 -24.60 -18.64 -3.04
N CYS A 848 -23.33 -18.60 -2.69
CA CYS A 848 -22.52 -17.39 -2.76
C CYS A 848 -22.50 -16.87 -4.21
N GLN A 849 -22.99 -15.65 -4.44
CA GLN A 849 -23.18 -15.08 -5.79
C GLN A 849 -22.66 -13.65 -5.89
N ARG A 850 -22.47 -13.15 -7.11
CA ARG A 850 -21.93 -11.80 -7.36
C ARG A 850 -20.65 -11.49 -6.58
N ALA A 851 -19.76 -12.49 -6.52
CA ALA A 851 -18.52 -12.36 -5.78
C ALA A 851 -17.62 -11.30 -6.44
N VAL A 852 -17.20 -10.30 -5.66
CA VAL A 852 -16.12 -9.35 -6.03
C VAL A 852 -14.79 -9.65 -5.33
N GLY A 853 -14.74 -10.81 -4.68
CA GLY A 853 -13.55 -11.40 -4.13
C GLY A 853 -13.91 -12.65 -3.34
N CYS A 854 -13.11 -13.70 -3.51
CA CYS A 854 -13.24 -14.94 -2.79
C CYS A 854 -11.85 -15.51 -2.47
N ILE A 855 -11.62 -15.88 -1.22
CA ILE A 855 -10.36 -16.46 -0.76
C ILE A 855 -10.67 -17.83 -0.20
N LEU A 856 -10.06 -18.87 -0.77
CA LEU A 856 -10.09 -20.22 -0.22
C LEU A 856 -8.89 -20.41 0.70
N ASN A 857 -9.11 -20.90 1.92
CA ASN A 857 -8.04 -21.22 2.85
C ASN A 857 -7.72 -22.71 2.80
N ASP A 858 -6.43 -23.02 2.91
CA ASP A 858 -5.93 -24.37 3.13
C ASP A 858 -5.99 -24.72 4.63
N ASP A 859 -7.21 -24.86 5.15
CA ASP A 859 -7.49 -25.30 6.52
C ASP A 859 -8.34 -26.57 6.54
N ALA A 860 -8.39 -27.25 7.69
CA ALA A 860 -9.12 -28.51 7.84
C ALA A 860 -10.63 -28.38 7.57
N ASP A 861 -11.18 -27.16 7.74
CA ASP A 861 -12.57 -26.83 7.50
C ASP A 861 -12.86 -26.47 6.02
N GLN A 862 -11.83 -26.41 5.17
CA GLN A 862 -11.90 -25.94 3.78
C GLN A 862 -12.66 -24.62 3.67
N SER A 863 -12.29 -23.67 4.52
CA SER A 863 -13.05 -22.46 4.73
C SER A 863 -12.77 -21.42 3.64
N PHE A 864 -13.78 -20.62 3.31
CA PHE A 864 -13.64 -19.51 2.37
C PHE A 864 -14.05 -18.18 2.99
N TYR A 865 -13.50 -17.09 2.47
CA TYR A 865 -14.01 -15.74 2.67
C TYR A 865 -14.63 -15.23 1.38
N PHE A 866 -15.79 -14.57 1.47
CA PHE A 866 -16.55 -14.12 0.32
C PHE A 866 -17.10 -12.71 0.57
N SER A 867 -17.14 -11.91 -0.49
CA SER A 867 -17.73 -10.57 -0.48
C SER A 867 -18.53 -10.33 -1.77
N SER A 868 -19.69 -9.70 -1.63
CA SER A 868 -20.66 -9.47 -2.71
C SER A 868 -20.77 -7.98 -3.06
N ASP A 869 -20.94 -7.66 -4.35
CA ASP A 869 -21.30 -6.30 -4.78
C ASP A 869 -22.81 -5.97 -4.67
N GLU A 870 -23.61 -6.92 -4.21
CA GLU A 870 -25.05 -6.76 -3.96
C GLU A 870 -25.38 -7.00 -2.48
N ALA A 871 -26.26 -6.15 -1.94
CA ALA A 871 -26.70 -6.20 -0.55
C ALA A 871 -28.02 -6.99 -0.38
N HIS A 872 -28.66 -7.38 -1.47
CA HIS A 872 -29.94 -8.09 -1.48
C HIS A 872 -29.85 -9.61 -1.74
N ILE A 873 -28.65 -10.20 -1.77
CA ILE A 873 -28.50 -11.67 -1.81
C ILE A 873 -29.10 -12.26 -0.54
N ASP A 874 -29.98 -13.25 -0.71
CA ASP A 874 -30.70 -13.89 0.39
C ASP A 874 -29.74 -14.67 1.30
N ARG A 875 -29.83 -14.39 2.61
CA ARG A 875 -29.04 -15.04 3.65
C ARG A 875 -29.88 -15.89 4.59
N GLY A 876 -31.15 -16.11 4.23
CA GLY A 876 -32.12 -16.72 5.11
C GLY A 876 -32.60 -15.77 6.21
N ASP A 877 -33.58 -16.25 6.96
CA ASP A 877 -34.21 -15.51 8.04
C ASP A 877 -33.40 -15.56 9.34
N VAL A 878 -33.43 -14.47 10.10
CA VAL A 878 -32.94 -14.48 11.48
C VAL A 878 -33.94 -15.22 12.36
N THR A 879 -33.49 -16.32 12.98
CA THR A 879 -34.33 -17.12 13.88
C THR A 879 -34.35 -16.52 15.28
N ILE A 880 -35.56 -16.38 15.84
CA ILE A 880 -35.77 -15.98 17.24
C ILE A 880 -36.52 -17.11 17.93
N SER A 881 -35.90 -17.73 18.94
CA SER A 881 -36.51 -18.84 19.68
C SER A 881 -37.89 -18.46 20.22
N GLY A 882 -38.89 -19.31 19.98
CA GLY A 882 -40.26 -19.12 20.43
C GLY A 882 -41.07 -18.06 19.67
N ARG A 883 -40.58 -17.52 18.54
CA ARG A 883 -41.32 -16.59 17.69
C ARG A 883 -41.48 -17.11 16.27
N THR A 884 -42.63 -16.83 15.67
CA THR A 884 -42.92 -17.09 14.25
C THR A 884 -42.62 -15.90 13.35
N SER A 885 -42.46 -14.70 13.91
CA SER A 885 -42.06 -13.52 13.15
C SER A 885 -40.59 -13.60 12.76
N LEU A 886 -40.35 -13.58 11.45
CA LEU A 886 -39.01 -13.66 10.85
C LEU A 886 -38.66 -12.34 10.17
N PHE A 887 -37.38 -12.02 10.08
CA PHE A 887 -36.87 -10.90 9.32
C PHE A 887 -35.51 -11.25 8.71
N LYS A 888 -35.15 -10.58 7.61
CA LYS A 888 -33.88 -10.79 6.90
C LYS A 888 -32.89 -9.65 7.17
N ARG A 889 -31.61 -9.98 7.13
CA ARG A 889 -30.49 -9.02 7.11
C ARG A 889 -29.95 -8.91 5.68
N ASN A 890 -29.35 -7.78 5.33
CA ASN A 890 -28.69 -7.61 4.05
C ASN A 890 -27.40 -8.47 3.95
N SER A 891 -26.87 -8.61 2.74
CA SER A 891 -25.62 -9.32 2.42
C SER A 891 -24.41 -8.38 2.23
N ALA A 892 -24.48 -7.17 2.77
CA ALA A 892 -23.36 -6.24 2.78
C ALA A 892 -22.31 -6.68 3.80
N GLY A 893 -21.08 -6.91 3.34
CA GLY A 893 -19.94 -7.25 4.19
C GLY A 893 -19.13 -8.44 3.69
N ILE A 894 -18.34 -9.02 4.59
CA ILE A 894 -17.56 -10.25 4.32
C ILE A 894 -18.17 -11.40 5.09
N PHE A 895 -18.26 -12.54 4.42
CA PHE A 895 -18.76 -13.80 4.96
C PHE A 895 -17.64 -14.83 5.04
N LYS A 896 -17.62 -15.64 6.09
CA LYS A 896 -16.84 -16.89 6.13
C LYS A 896 -17.80 -18.08 6.10
N GLY A 897 -17.55 -19.02 5.19
CA GLY A 897 -18.27 -20.29 5.10
C GLY A 897 -17.32 -21.47 4.94
N ARG A 898 -17.89 -22.66 4.76
CA ARG A 898 -17.18 -23.90 4.39
C ARG A 898 -17.48 -24.24 2.95
N LEU A 899 -16.50 -24.72 2.19
CA LEU A 899 -16.68 -25.02 0.77
C LEU A 899 -17.82 -26.02 0.52
N SER A 900 -18.03 -27.00 1.41
CA SER A 900 -19.16 -27.95 1.35
C SER A 900 -20.55 -27.29 1.43
N GLU A 901 -20.62 -26.04 1.89
CA GLU A 901 -21.84 -25.26 2.11
C GLU A 901 -21.94 -24.05 1.17
N ILE A 902 -21.07 -23.94 0.16
CA ILE A 902 -21.01 -22.78 -0.75
C ILE A 902 -22.33 -22.52 -1.50
N ASP A 903 -23.17 -23.54 -1.65
CA ASP A 903 -24.50 -23.48 -2.25
C ASP A 903 -25.60 -22.93 -1.35
N ASP A 904 -25.27 -22.55 -0.11
CA ASP A 904 -26.22 -22.01 0.86
C ASP A 904 -25.57 -20.88 1.68
N LEU A 905 -25.76 -19.65 1.23
CA LEU A 905 -25.22 -18.45 1.89
C LEU A 905 -25.76 -18.28 3.32
N SER A 906 -26.91 -18.88 3.67
CA SER A 906 -27.46 -18.78 5.03
C SER A 906 -26.59 -19.47 6.08
N LYS A 907 -25.72 -20.40 5.66
CA LYS A 907 -24.75 -21.09 6.52
C LYS A 907 -23.47 -20.28 6.74
N ALA A 908 -23.24 -19.24 5.95
CA ALA A 908 -22.06 -18.41 6.09
C ALA A 908 -22.22 -17.36 7.22
N VAL A 909 -21.16 -17.17 7.98
CA VAL A 909 -21.12 -16.22 9.11
C VAL A 909 -20.58 -14.88 8.64
N CYS A 910 -21.28 -13.78 8.95
CA CYS A 910 -20.77 -12.43 8.70
C CYS A 910 -19.57 -12.13 9.61
N VAL A 911 -18.44 -11.74 9.04
CA VAL A 911 -17.18 -11.48 9.77
C VAL A 911 -16.73 -10.02 9.68
N LEU A 912 -17.34 -9.27 8.77
CA LEU A 912 -17.27 -7.82 8.68
C LEU A 912 -18.65 -7.34 8.27
N GLU A 913 -19.32 -6.61 9.16
CA GLU A 913 -20.58 -5.93 8.83
C GLU A 913 -20.29 -4.58 8.18
N THR A 914 -20.94 -4.30 7.06
CA THR A 914 -20.85 -3.00 6.37
C THR A 914 -22.24 -2.46 6.05
N ASN A 915 -22.32 -1.15 5.89
CA ASN A 915 -23.57 -0.48 5.48
C ASN A 915 -23.69 -0.35 3.94
N GLU A 916 -22.85 -1.06 3.21
CA GLU A 916 -22.63 -0.88 1.77
C GLU A 916 -22.11 -2.20 1.18
N SER A 917 -22.55 -2.54 -0.03
CA SER A 917 -21.99 -3.66 -0.78
C SER A 917 -20.52 -3.39 -1.15
N SER A 918 -19.83 -4.45 -1.57
CA SER A 918 -18.41 -4.41 -1.89
C SER A 918 -18.16 -3.98 -3.33
N LEU A 919 -17.11 -3.19 -3.56
CA LEU A 919 -16.51 -2.97 -4.88
C LEU A 919 -15.31 -3.89 -5.14
N GLY A 920 -14.85 -4.60 -4.11
CA GLY A 920 -13.76 -5.56 -4.22
C GLY A 920 -13.28 -6.07 -2.87
N PHE A 921 -12.72 -7.28 -2.89
CA PHE A 921 -12.12 -7.92 -1.74
C PHE A 921 -10.88 -8.70 -2.16
N GLU A 922 -9.78 -8.50 -1.46
CA GLU A 922 -8.47 -9.07 -1.79
C GLU A 922 -7.69 -9.39 -0.49
N ARG A 923 -6.79 -10.37 -0.54
CA ARG A 923 -5.80 -10.62 0.52
C ARG A 923 -4.43 -10.82 -0.10
N GLN A 924 -3.48 -9.99 0.31
CA GLN A 924 -2.09 -10.04 -0.16
C GLN A 924 -1.15 -9.80 1.03
N ASN A 925 -0.06 -10.55 1.09
CA ASN A 925 0.95 -10.48 2.17
C ASN A 925 0.36 -10.48 3.60
N GLY A 926 -0.68 -11.31 3.81
CA GLY A 926 -1.36 -11.44 5.10
C GLY A 926 -2.23 -10.24 5.49
N ILE A 927 -2.51 -9.33 4.56
CA ILE A 927 -3.42 -8.19 4.78
C ILE A 927 -4.64 -8.36 3.89
N SER A 928 -5.81 -8.43 4.52
CA SER A 928 -7.13 -8.43 3.87
C SER A 928 -7.67 -7.02 3.74
N ILE A 929 -8.32 -6.77 2.60
CA ILE A 929 -8.78 -5.44 2.20
C ILE A 929 -10.15 -5.56 1.59
N PHE A 930 -11.05 -4.71 2.06
CA PHE A 930 -12.38 -4.56 1.51
C PHE A 930 -12.63 -3.10 1.17
N VAL A 931 -13.25 -2.83 0.03
CA VAL A 931 -13.72 -1.49 -0.33
C VAL A 931 -15.21 -1.54 -0.55
N GLY A 932 -15.95 -0.67 0.12
CA GLY A 932 -17.38 -0.52 -0.04
C GLY A 932 -17.80 0.51 -1.10
N MET A 933 -19.02 0.40 -1.61
CA MET A 933 -19.59 1.28 -2.65
C MET A 933 -19.74 2.77 -2.26
N SER A 934 -20.05 3.04 -1.00
CA SER A 934 -20.06 4.36 -0.35
C SER A 934 -18.67 4.82 0.10
N ARG A 935 -17.60 4.21 -0.44
CA ARG A 935 -16.22 4.70 -0.45
C ARG A 935 -15.46 4.58 0.87
N CYS A 936 -15.80 3.60 1.72
CA CYS A 936 -14.97 3.25 2.88
C CYS A 936 -14.06 2.06 2.56
N THR A 937 -12.83 2.12 3.07
CA THR A 937 -11.88 1.00 3.01
C THR A 937 -11.78 0.34 4.38
N TYR A 938 -11.74 -0.99 4.42
CA TYR A 938 -11.56 -1.76 5.63
C TYR A 938 -10.31 -2.63 5.49
N LEU A 939 -9.41 -2.58 6.47
CA LEU A 939 -8.16 -3.33 6.49
C LEU A 939 -8.13 -4.31 7.67
N ASN A 940 -7.52 -5.47 7.47
CA ASN A 940 -7.26 -6.45 8.53
C ASN A 940 -5.93 -7.17 8.26
N ALA A 941 -4.98 -7.09 9.19
CA ALA A 941 -3.66 -7.73 9.11
C ALA A 941 -3.45 -8.84 10.15
N SER A 942 -4.49 -9.24 10.90
CA SER A 942 -4.36 -10.26 11.94
C SER A 942 -4.46 -11.66 11.34
N ASP A 943 -3.41 -12.47 11.52
CA ASP A 943 -3.40 -13.89 11.14
C ASP A 943 -4.16 -14.78 12.15
N ALA A 944 -4.61 -14.20 13.28
CA ALA A 944 -5.32 -14.93 14.33
C ALA A 944 -6.79 -15.18 13.96
N GLU A 945 -7.26 -16.40 14.21
CA GLU A 945 -8.58 -16.93 13.86
C GLU A 945 -9.78 -16.15 14.43
N ASP A 946 -9.55 -15.24 15.38
CA ASP A 946 -10.57 -14.38 16.00
C ASP A 946 -10.75 -13.05 15.29
N LYS A 947 -11.50 -13.16 14.19
CA LYS A 947 -12.05 -12.08 13.39
C LYS A 947 -12.77 -11.04 14.26
N LYS A 948 -12.26 -9.80 14.28
CA LYS A 948 -13.02 -8.59 14.65
C LYS A 948 -12.25 -7.27 14.49
N ARG A 949 -10.94 -7.28 14.30
CA ARG A 949 -10.16 -6.03 14.23
C ARG A 949 -10.03 -5.53 12.80
N TRP A 950 -11.16 -5.17 12.20
CA TRP A 950 -11.18 -4.44 10.94
C TRP A 950 -11.01 -2.95 11.21
N VAL A 951 -10.01 -2.35 10.57
CA VAL A 951 -9.77 -0.92 10.62
C VAL A 951 -10.55 -0.26 9.49
N LYS A 952 -11.51 0.60 9.85
CA LYS A 952 -12.24 1.42 8.88
C LYS A 952 -11.49 2.71 8.58
N LEU A 953 -11.19 2.95 7.32
CA LEU A 953 -10.56 4.17 6.80
C LEU A 953 -11.54 4.91 5.90
N LYS A 954 -11.60 6.25 6.07
CA LYS A 954 -12.28 7.15 5.13
C LYS A 954 -11.39 7.48 3.93
N LEU A 955 -10.80 6.43 3.34
CA LEU A 955 -10.02 6.50 2.12
C LEU A 955 -10.79 5.82 1.01
N LEU A 956 -10.89 6.48 -0.14
CA LEU A 956 -11.43 5.86 -1.34
C LEU A 956 -10.29 5.27 -2.17
N ILE A 957 -10.05 3.97 -1.99
CA ILE A 957 -9.18 3.23 -2.89
C ILE A 957 -9.92 3.00 -4.20
N ARG A 958 -9.22 3.29 -5.31
CA ARG A 958 -9.72 3.09 -6.68
C ARG A 958 -9.17 1.81 -7.31
N LYS A 959 -7.91 1.48 -7.03
CA LYS A 959 -7.16 0.36 -7.65
C LYS A 959 -6.16 -0.26 -6.69
N TYR A 960 -6.02 -1.59 -6.76
CA TYR A 960 -4.87 -2.30 -6.23
C TYR A 960 -3.61 -1.88 -7.00
N GLY A 961 -2.55 -1.57 -6.26
CA GLY A 961 -1.28 -1.06 -6.77
C GLY A 961 -0.13 -2.05 -6.65
N GLY A 962 -0.35 -3.26 -6.12
CA GLY A 962 0.71 -4.25 -5.95
C GLY A 962 1.15 -4.46 -4.50
N ALA A 963 2.19 -5.26 -4.33
CA ALA A 963 2.73 -5.64 -3.03
C ALA A 963 4.26 -5.73 -3.03
N SER A 964 4.85 -5.58 -1.85
CA SER A 964 6.25 -5.88 -1.54
C SER A 964 6.32 -6.56 -0.17
N ASP A 965 7.51 -6.94 0.29
CA ASP A 965 7.64 -7.59 1.61
C ASP A 965 6.90 -6.80 2.70
N LYS A 966 5.94 -7.48 3.35
CA LYS A 966 5.03 -6.95 4.40
C LYS A 966 4.22 -5.70 4.04
N SER A 967 4.17 -5.32 2.78
CA SER A 967 3.53 -4.08 2.33
C SER A 967 2.61 -4.32 1.14
N ILE A 968 1.55 -3.53 1.07
CA ILE A 968 0.60 -3.50 -0.05
C ILE A 968 0.32 -2.04 -0.43
N PHE A 969 0.01 -1.80 -1.69
CA PHE A 969 -0.09 -0.46 -2.26
C PHE A 969 -1.43 -0.26 -2.94
N PHE A 970 -2.01 0.93 -2.82
CA PHE A 970 -3.29 1.28 -3.42
C PHE A 970 -3.26 2.66 -4.01
N THR A 971 -3.92 2.83 -5.15
CA THR A 971 -4.16 4.17 -5.70
C THR A 971 -5.56 4.61 -5.37
N SER A 972 -5.72 5.80 -4.81
CA SER A 972 -7.01 6.44 -4.55
C SER A 972 -7.56 7.17 -5.77
N THR A 973 -8.81 7.64 -5.69
CA THR A 973 -9.46 8.39 -6.79
C THR A 973 -8.81 9.73 -7.12
N ASP A 974 -8.15 10.37 -6.15
CA ASP A 974 -7.42 11.61 -6.30
C ASP A 974 -5.95 11.40 -6.74
N GLY A 975 -5.59 10.17 -7.14
CA GLY A 975 -4.26 9.85 -7.66
C GLY A 975 -3.18 9.81 -6.59
N ILE A 976 -3.54 9.51 -5.35
CA ILE A 976 -2.60 9.31 -4.25
C ILE A 976 -2.35 7.81 -4.11
N VAL A 977 -1.08 7.42 -4.06
CA VAL A 977 -0.68 6.06 -3.73
C VAL A 977 -0.51 5.98 -2.22
N TYR A 978 -1.24 5.07 -1.58
CA TYR A 978 -1.09 4.73 -0.16
C TYR A 978 -0.29 3.45 -0.04
N LYS A 979 0.66 3.43 0.89
CA LYS A 979 1.39 2.24 1.32
C LYS A 979 0.80 1.79 2.66
N VAL A 980 0.47 0.51 2.75
CA VAL A 980 0.01 -0.12 3.99
C VAL A 980 1.06 -1.14 4.41
N ASP A 981 1.68 -0.90 5.56
CA ASP A 981 2.71 -1.74 6.16
C ASP A 981 2.09 -2.57 7.29
N LYS A 982 2.39 -3.89 7.31
CA LYS A 982 2.13 -4.76 8.47
C LYS A 982 3.26 -4.59 9.48
N LYS A 983 2.90 -4.34 10.76
CA LYS A 983 3.86 -4.14 11.86
C LYS A 983 4.46 -5.44 12.40
#